data_AF-A0A8C1YVB2-F1
#
_entry.id   AF-A0A8C1YVB2-F1
#
_cell.length_a   1.000
_cell.length_b   1.000
_cell.length_c   1.000
_cell.angle_alpha   90.00
_cell.angle_beta   90.00
_cell.angle_gamma   90.00
#
_symmetry.space_group_name_H-M   'P 1'
#
loop_
_entity.id
_entity.type
_entity.pdbx_description
1 polymer ?
#
loop_
_entity_poly.entity_id
_entity_poly.type
_entity_poly.pdbx_seq_one_letter_code
_entity_poly.pdbx_strand_id
1 'polypeptide(L)'
;MGLPTLEFSDSFVDSPDFRERLKCHEIELDRTNTFIKELITDGHQLICALKNLSAAVQKFSQSLQEFQFECIGDAETDDEVNIAQSFKEFSQLLNTMEEERRRLIQNADDVLITPLERFRKEQIGAAKEGKKKFDKEAEKYYSSLEKHLNLSSRKKESALQEADAQIDKERQLFYDASLEYVFKIQEVQEKKKFEFVEPLLAFLQGLFTFYHEGYELAHEFEPYKQQLQYNLQNTRNNFLSTKQEVEKLMNRVRSADQDQKPPGQWTMEGYLYVQEKRPLGCAWIQHYCTYEKGSNTFKKFRLKSCIRRKTDSIDKRFCFDIEVVERHGIITLQALSESNRRLWLEAMDGKEPVSPEANFSPKAASDMDLDSDTWDNKTITSGLKNYLRLVFCADGVLIYLVCFLPESDDQNYRVCAVHALVHKLPDKNKEMLEILIKHLLNVSTHSENNMMTVSNLGVIFGPTLMRSQEETVAAMMNIKFQNIVVEILIENFEKASESKDNTQHTPVRNNAFILYPYMSILTNVQKFWDSKGQHLFEIENFCDTFSSSSGSTPIGSMDSLSSHSSEQNSSSKTCSSPNPKDKPPFPGLRRTPSSLSSSEPQGPTYTSSPDSSSREDMGRVDWDESCRKNSGSAAARSSPAPTKAPHSEVGINSVQLNRLSAPSLHITEGRGQ
;
A
#
# COMPACT_ATOMS: atom_id res chain seq x y z
N MET A 1 -16.99 -38.68 29.53
CA MET A 1 -18.09 -39.50 28.97
C MET A 1 -19.24 -38.57 28.60
N GLY A 2 -20.19 -39.01 27.78
CA GLY A 2 -21.41 -38.23 27.49
C GLY A 2 -22.33 -38.13 28.71
N LEU A 3 -23.36 -37.28 28.61
CA LEU A 3 -24.45 -37.26 29.59
C LEU A 3 -25.29 -38.55 29.48
N PRO A 4 -25.70 -39.17 30.60
CA PRO A 4 -26.60 -40.32 30.57
C PRO A 4 -28.01 -39.91 30.17
N THR A 5 -28.74 -40.78 29.46
CA THR A 5 -30.12 -40.51 29.01
C THR A 5 -31.07 -40.23 30.19
N LEU A 6 -32.08 -39.39 29.93
CA LEU A 6 -33.23 -39.19 30.81
C LEU A 6 -34.37 -40.10 30.39
N GLU A 7 -34.49 -41.27 31.01
CA GLU A 7 -35.59 -42.21 30.71
C GLU A 7 -36.92 -41.68 31.27
N PHE A 8 -37.98 -41.75 30.48
CA PHE A 8 -39.32 -41.32 30.90
C PHE A 8 -39.86 -42.15 32.09
N SER A 9 -39.47 -43.42 32.21
CA SER A 9 -39.77 -44.27 33.37
C SER A 9 -39.29 -43.67 34.68
N ASP A 10 -38.10 -43.07 34.67
CA ASP A 10 -37.44 -42.57 35.87
C ASP A 10 -38.11 -41.27 36.34
N SER A 11 -38.65 -40.51 35.40
CA SER A 11 -39.40 -39.27 35.63
C SER A 11 -40.76 -39.47 36.33
N PHE A 12 -41.29 -40.70 36.33
CA PHE A 12 -42.46 -41.11 37.13
C PHE A 12 -42.08 -41.47 38.57
N VAL A 13 -40.89 -42.05 38.77
CA VAL A 13 -40.37 -42.45 40.10
C VAL A 13 -39.78 -41.26 40.85
N ASP A 14 -39.28 -40.26 40.12
CA ASP A 14 -38.62 -39.04 40.63
C ASP A 14 -37.46 -39.34 41.60
N SER A 15 -36.63 -40.33 41.27
CA SER A 15 -35.54 -40.78 42.14
C SER A 15 -34.43 -39.72 42.29
N PRO A 16 -33.65 -39.76 43.39
CA PRO A 16 -32.48 -38.89 43.54
C PRO A 16 -31.50 -38.98 42.36
N ASP A 17 -31.28 -40.20 41.84
CA ASP A 17 -30.40 -40.44 40.69
C ASP A 17 -30.96 -39.82 39.41
N PHE A 18 -32.29 -39.82 39.21
CA PHE A 18 -32.94 -39.13 38.11
C PHE A 18 -32.78 -37.61 38.24
N ARG A 19 -33.01 -37.05 39.44
CA ARG A 19 -32.80 -35.64 39.74
C ARG A 19 -31.35 -35.20 39.50
N GLU A 20 -30.36 -36.05 39.81
CA GLU A 20 -28.95 -35.78 39.50
C GLU A 20 -28.67 -35.82 37.99
N ARG A 21 -29.20 -36.81 37.26
CA ARG A 21 -29.10 -36.85 35.78
C ARG A 21 -29.72 -35.60 35.15
N LEU A 22 -30.92 -35.22 35.58
CA LEU A 22 -31.64 -34.03 35.09
C LEU A 22 -30.82 -32.76 35.33
N LYS A 23 -30.30 -32.58 36.55
CA LYS A 23 -29.42 -31.45 36.91
C LYS A 23 -28.15 -31.38 36.04
N CYS A 24 -27.56 -32.51 35.65
CA CYS A 24 -26.43 -32.54 34.73
C CYS A 24 -26.81 -32.04 33.31
N HIS A 25 -28.03 -32.36 32.82
CA HIS A 25 -28.54 -31.78 31.57
C HIS A 25 -28.84 -30.28 31.68
N GLU A 26 -29.36 -29.81 32.82
CA GLU A 26 -29.60 -28.38 33.07
C GLU A 26 -28.31 -27.55 33.02
N ILE A 27 -27.25 -28.02 33.70
CA ILE A 27 -25.93 -27.37 33.71
C ILE A 27 -25.38 -27.25 32.28
N GLU A 28 -25.55 -28.30 31.46
CA GLU A 28 -25.09 -28.30 30.08
C GLU A 28 -25.95 -27.39 29.16
N LEU A 29 -27.25 -27.28 29.43
CA LEU A 29 -28.14 -26.34 28.76
C LEU A 29 -27.77 -24.88 29.07
N ASP A 30 -27.41 -24.57 30.32
CA ASP A 30 -26.97 -23.24 30.72
C ASP A 30 -25.60 -22.85 30.15
N ARG A 31 -24.65 -23.79 30.11
CA ARG A 31 -23.38 -23.64 29.35
C ARG A 31 -23.66 -23.36 27.87
N THR A 32 -24.52 -24.15 27.25
CA THR A 32 -24.90 -24.00 25.83
C THR A 32 -25.49 -22.60 25.58
N ASN A 33 -26.42 -22.11 26.41
CA ASN A 33 -26.97 -20.75 26.28
C ASN A 33 -25.93 -19.64 26.47
N THR A 34 -24.90 -19.87 27.29
CA THR A 34 -23.83 -18.90 27.55
C THR A 34 -22.90 -18.83 26.33
N PHE A 35 -22.41 -19.98 25.86
CA PHE A 35 -21.57 -20.09 24.68
C PHE A 35 -22.24 -19.54 23.41
N ILE A 36 -23.54 -19.81 23.20
CA ILE A 36 -24.29 -19.25 22.06
C ILE A 36 -24.38 -17.72 22.14
N LYS A 37 -24.55 -17.15 23.35
CA LYS A 37 -24.57 -15.69 23.54
C LYS A 37 -23.20 -15.06 23.23
N GLU A 38 -22.11 -15.71 23.62
CA GLU A 38 -20.75 -15.29 23.32
C GLU A 38 -20.50 -15.34 21.80
N LEU A 39 -20.80 -16.47 21.14
CA LEU A 39 -20.67 -16.62 19.69
C LEU A 39 -21.48 -15.61 18.88
N ILE A 40 -22.69 -15.25 19.31
CA ILE A 40 -23.49 -14.17 18.69
C ILE A 40 -22.79 -12.81 18.86
N THR A 41 -22.16 -12.56 20.01
CA THR A 41 -21.43 -11.32 20.29
C THR A 41 -20.17 -11.21 19.42
N ASP A 42 -19.46 -12.32 19.21
CA ASP A 42 -18.26 -12.39 18.35
C ASP A 42 -18.64 -12.35 16.86
N GLY A 43 -19.75 -12.98 16.47
CA GLY A 43 -20.32 -12.89 15.12
C GLY A 43 -20.68 -11.45 14.74
N HIS A 44 -21.32 -10.69 15.65
CA HIS A 44 -21.55 -9.27 15.43
C HIS A 44 -20.26 -8.46 15.31
N GLN A 45 -19.24 -8.74 16.14
CA GLN A 45 -17.93 -8.07 16.03
C GLN A 45 -17.26 -8.33 14.67
N LEU A 46 -17.29 -9.59 14.19
CA LEU A 46 -16.80 -9.96 12.85
C LEU A 46 -17.56 -9.23 11.74
N ILE A 47 -18.89 -9.19 11.80
CA ILE A 47 -19.74 -8.49 10.84
C ILE A 47 -19.44 -6.97 10.86
N CYS A 48 -19.24 -6.37 12.03
CA CYS A 48 -18.81 -4.97 12.16
C CYS A 48 -17.40 -4.72 11.60
N ALA A 49 -16.45 -5.62 11.80
CA ALA A 49 -15.11 -5.52 11.22
C ALA A 49 -15.14 -5.58 9.69
N LEU A 50 -15.95 -6.48 9.12
CA LEU A 50 -16.17 -6.58 7.67
C LEU A 50 -16.86 -5.33 7.10
N LYS A 51 -17.88 -4.78 7.80
CA LYS A 51 -18.54 -3.51 7.46
C LYS A 51 -17.53 -2.34 7.43
N ASN A 52 -16.65 -2.26 8.44
CA ASN A 52 -15.59 -1.23 8.52
C ASN A 52 -14.53 -1.37 7.41
N LEU A 53 -14.09 -2.60 7.12
CA LEU A 53 -13.13 -2.86 6.03
C LEU A 53 -13.70 -2.45 4.67
N SER A 54 -14.97 -2.79 4.40
CA SER A 54 -15.61 -2.46 3.12
C SER A 54 -15.74 -0.94 2.93
N ALA A 55 -16.17 -0.21 3.97
CA ALA A 55 -16.21 1.25 3.93
C ALA A 55 -14.83 1.89 3.70
N ALA A 56 -13.75 1.30 4.24
CA ALA A 56 -12.39 1.77 4.03
C ALA A 56 -11.92 1.56 2.58
N VAL A 57 -12.17 0.38 1.99
CA VAL A 57 -11.79 0.09 0.59
C VAL A 57 -12.64 0.90 -0.40
N GLN A 58 -13.95 1.07 -0.17
CA GLN A 58 -14.79 1.94 -0.99
C GLN A 58 -14.27 3.38 -1.02
N LYS A 59 -13.91 3.94 0.15
CA LYS A 59 -13.33 5.29 0.22
C LYS A 59 -11.97 5.40 -0.48
N PHE A 60 -11.12 4.38 -0.37
CA PHE A 60 -9.85 4.34 -1.09
C PHE A 60 -10.06 4.26 -2.60
N SER A 61 -10.97 3.40 -3.05
CA SER A 61 -11.38 3.28 -4.46
C SER A 61 -11.89 4.60 -5.04
N GLN A 62 -12.77 5.32 -4.33
CA GLN A 62 -13.21 6.66 -4.72
C GLN A 62 -12.03 7.62 -4.89
N SER A 63 -11.05 7.56 -3.97
CA SER A 63 -9.84 8.41 -4.02
C SER A 63 -8.94 8.09 -5.24
N LEU A 64 -8.99 6.86 -5.75
CA LEU A 64 -8.34 6.48 -7.02
C LEU A 64 -9.17 6.94 -8.23
N GLN A 65 -10.51 6.87 -8.17
CA GLN A 65 -11.40 7.26 -9.26
C GLN A 65 -11.38 8.78 -9.53
N GLU A 66 -11.19 9.58 -8.48
CA GLU A 66 -11.08 11.04 -8.53
C GLU A 66 -9.69 11.54 -8.95
N PHE A 67 -8.68 10.66 -9.09
CA PHE A 67 -7.30 11.03 -9.43
C PHE A 67 -7.14 11.50 -10.89
N GLN A 68 -6.50 12.66 -11.06
CA GLN A 68 -6.15 13.29 -12.34
C GLN A 68 -4.81 14.05 -12.17
N PHE A 69 -4.07 14.28 -13.26
CA PHE A 69 -2.85 15.08 -13.22
C PHE A 69 -3.12 16.57 -13.44
N GLU A 70 -2.37 17.44 -12.76
CA GLU A 70 -2.27 18.86 -13.13
C GLU A 70 -1.23 19.01 -14.25
N CYS A 71 -1.69 18.93 -15.50
CA CYS A 71 -0.85 19.02 -16.70
C CYS A 71 -0.03 20.34 -16.76
N ILE A 72 1.26 20.23 -17.06
CA ILE A 72 2.17 21.37 -17.28
C ILE A 72 2.37 21.60 -18.78
N GLY A 73 1.34 22.15 -19.43
CA GLY A 73 1.34 22.42 -20.88
C GLY A 73 -0.06 22.71 -21.41
N ASP A 74 -0.19 22.76 -22.74
CA ASP A 74 -1.49 22.98 -23.42
C ASP A 74 -2.34 21.70 -23.55
N ALA A 75 -1.77 20.51 -23.31
CA ALA A 75 -2.43 19.20 -23.35
C ALA A 75 -1.67 18.14 -22.54
N GLU A 76 -2.38 17.17 -21.95
CA GLU A 76 -1.81 16.00 -21.26
C GLU A 76 -0.97 15.13 -22.22
N THR A 77 0.08 14.51 -21.70
CA THR A 77 0.86 13.49 -22.42
C THR A 77 0.21 12.12 -22.40
N ASP A 78 0.53 11.27 -23.37
CA ASP A 78 0.05 9.87 -23.42
C ASP A 78 0.40 9.10 -22.13
N ASP A 79 1.59 9.35 -21.53
CA ASP A 79 1.98 8.74 -20.26
C ASP A 79 1.07 9.18 -19.09
N GLU A 80 0.74 10.48 -18.98
CA GLU A 80 -0.16 11.00 -17.93
C GLU A 80 -1.57 10.43 -18.08
N VAL A 81 -2.12 10.39 -19.30
CA VAL A 81 -3.44 9.81 -19.60
C VAL A 81 -3.49 8.31 -19.26
N ASN A 82 -2.45 7.55 -19.64
CA ASN A 82 -2.35 6.12 -19.32
C ASN A 82 -2.26 5.87 -17.81
N ILE A 83 -1.48 6.67 -17.07
CA ILE A 83 -1.38 6.54 -15.61
C ILE A 83 -2.70 6.92 -14.95
N ALA A 84 -3.34 8.03 -15.32
CA ALA A 84 -4.65 8.43 -14.79
C ALA A 84 -5.76 7.39 -15.08
N GLN A 85 -5.69 6.70 -16.23
CA GLN A 85 -6.59 5.59 -16.51
C GLN A 85 -6.30 4.38 -15.60
N SER A 86 -5.03 4.06 -15.31
CA SER A 86 -4.71 2.91 -14.44
C SER A 86 -5.29 3.02 -13.02
N PHE A 87 -5.38 4.23 -12.46
CA PHE A 87 -6.05 4.48 -11.19
C PHE A 87 -7.56 4.17 -11.25
N LYS A 88 -8.21 4.42 -12.39
CA LYS A 88 -9.62 4.08 -12.63
C LYS A 88 -9.83 2.58 -12.82
N GLU A 89 -8.89 1.87 -13.44
CA GLU A 89 -8.94 0.40 -13.52
C GLU A 89 -8.76 -0.25 -12.13
N PHE A 90 -7.83 0.25 -11.31
CA PHE A 90 -7.69 -0.19 -9.92
C PHE A 90 -8.96 0.09 -9.08
N SER A 91 -9.59 1.26 -9.27
CA SER A 91 -10.87 1.57 -8.62
C SER A 91 -11.99 0.61 -9.03
N GLN A 92 -12.12 0.29 -10.32
CA GLN A 92 -13.12 -0.66 -10.81
C GLN A 92 -12.93 -2.06 -10.20
N LEU A 93 -11.70 -2.59 -10.21
CA LEU A 93 -11.38 -3.89 -9.59
C LEU A 93 -11.76 -3.94 -8.10
N LEU A 94 -11.40 -2.89 -7.35
CA LEU A 94 -11.73 -2.79 -5.92
C LEU A 94 -13.25 -2.70 -5.71
N ASN A 95 -13.96 -1.88 -6.50
CA ASN A 95 -15.40 -1.73 -6.39
C ASN A 95 -16.15 -3.04 -6.63
N THR A 96 -15.73 -3.84 -7.62
CA THR A 96 -16.31 -5.16 -7.88
C THR A 96 -16.05 -6.12 -6.71
N MET A 97 -14.83 -6.15 -6.17
CA MET A 97 -14.52 -6.97 -4.98
C MET A 97 -15.32 -6.54 -3.73
N GLU A 98 -15.62 -5.25 -3.59
CA GLU A 98 -16.47 -4.72 -2.52
C GLU A 98 -17.97 -4.97 -2.73
N GLU A 99 -18.43 -5.19 -3.96
CA GLU A 99 -19.79 -5.69 -4.22
C GLU A 99 -19.95 -7.07 -3.57
N GLU A 100 -19.03 -7.99 -3.81
CA GLU A 100 -19.06 -9.34 -3.28
C GLU A 100 -19.00 -9.40 -1.76
N ARG A 101 -18.09 -8.62 -1.15
CA ARG A 101 -18.02 -8.55 0.32
C ARG A 101 -19.30 -7.96 0.90
N ARG A 102 -19.91 -6.98 0.23
CA ARG A 102 -21.17 -6.39 0.66
C ARG A 102 -22.34 -7.35 0.51
N ARG A 103 -22.40 -8.19 -0.54
CA ARG A 103 -23.38 -9.29 -0.66
C ARG A 103 -23.26 -10.29 0.50
N LEU A 104 -22.04 -10.66 0.88
CA LEU A 104 -21.79 -11.49 2.08
C LEU A 104 -22.25 -10.80 3.38
N ILE A 105 -21.84 -9.54 3.59
CA ILE A 105 -22.16 -8.75 4.79
C ILE A 105 -23.67 -8.54 4.95
N GLN A 106 -24.37 -8.23 3.87
CA GLN A 106 -25.82 -7.94 3.86
C GLN A 106 -26.63 -9.13 4.41
N ASN A 107 -26.22 -10.35 4.05
CA ASN A 107 -26.91 -11.58 4.42
C ASN A 107 -26.41 -12.17 5.75
N ALA A 108 -25.30 -11.69 6.32
CA ALA A 108 -24.66 -12.32 7.47
C ALA A 108 -25.51 -12.29 8.76
N ASP A 109 -26.23 -11.19 8.99
CA ASP A 109 -27.13 -11.06 10.16
C ASP A 109 -28.36 -12.01 10.04
N ASP A 110 -28.82 -12.33 8.83
CA ASP A 110 -29.92 -13.28 8.58
C ASP A 110 -29.46 -14.75 8.53
N VAL A 111 -28.27 -15.03 8.02
CA VAL A 111 -27.72 -16.39 7.84
C VAL A 111 -27.06 -16.93 9.10
N LEU A 112 -26.37 -16.09 9.88
CA LEU A 112 -25.62 -16.50 11.08
C LEU A 112 -26.31 -16.08 12.38
N ILE A 113 -26.58 -14.79 12.55
CA ILE A 113 -27.01 -14.24 13.85
C ILE A 113 -28.45 -14.64 14.17
N THR A 114 -29.38 -14.37 13.25
CA THR A 114 -30.82 -14.58 13.48
C THR A 114 -31.19 -16.04 13.82
N PRO A 115 -30.61 -17.08 13.18
CA PRO A 115 -30.86 -18.47 13.57
C PRO A 115 -30.31 -18.82 14.95
N LEU A 116 -29.11 -18.34 15.31
CA LEU A 116 -28.51 -18.58 16.64
C LEU A 116 -29.30 -17.86 17.74
N GLU A 117 -29.76 -16.64 17.50
CA GLU A 117 -30.70 -15.93 18.37
C GLU A 117 -32.01 -16.71 18.52
N ARG A 118 -32.58 -17.19 17.41
CA ARG A 118 -33.84 -17.95 17.40
C ARG A 118 -33.72 -19.22 18.23
N PHE A 119 -32.69 -20.04 18.00
CA PHE A 119 -32.44 -21.26 18.77
C PHE A 119 -32.35 -20.97 20.27
N ARG A 120 -31.61 -19.91 20.64
CA ARG A 120 -31.44 -19.49 22.04
C ARG A 120 -32.74 -18.98 22.66
N LYS A 121 -33.54 -18.20 21.94
CA LYS A 121 -34.81 -17.61 22.42
C LYS A 121 -35.94 -18.65 22.48
N GLU A 122 -36.09 -19.46 21.45
CA GLU A 122 -37.24 -20.38 21.29
C GLU A 122 -36.95 -21.76 21.87
N GLN A 123 -35.82 -22.39 21.56
CA GLN A 123 -35.54 -23.75 22.04
C GLN A 123 -35.07 -23.75 23.50
N ILE A 124 -34.01 -23.01 23.83
CA ILE A 124 -33.51 -22.95 25.22
C ILE A 124 -34.47 -22.16 26.12
N GLY A 125 -35.08 -21.07 25.63
CA GLY A 125 -36.07 -20.30 26.38
C GLY A 125 -37.28 -21.14 26.79
N ALA A 126 -37.85 -21.93 25.87
CA ALA A 126 -38.96 -22.83 26.19
C ALA A 126 -38.56 -23.97 27.15
N ALA A 127 -37.34 -24.51 27.05
CA ALA A 127 -36.84 -25.47 28.04
C ALA A 127 -36.73 -24.86 29.46
N LYS A 128 -36.33 -23.59 29.58
CA LYS A 128 -36.30 -22.86 30.86
C LYS A 128 -37.69 -22.53 31.40
N GLU A 129 -38.70 -22.34 30.55
CA GLU A 129 -40.09 -22.21 30.99
C GLU A 129 -40.68 -23.57 31.41
N GLY A 130 -40.36 -24.64 30.68
CA GLY A 130 -40.68 -26.02 31.05
C GLY A 130 -40.15 -26.37 32.45
N LYS A 131 -38.91 -25.96 32.77
CA LYS A 131 -38.37 -26.08 34.12
C LYS A 131 -39.24 -25.40 35.18
N LYS A 132 -39.63 -24.13 34.97
CA LYS A 132 -40.48 -23.40 35.93
C LYS A 132 -41.83 -24.08 36.14
N LYS A 133 -42.43 -24.66 35.09
CA LYS A 133 -43.66 -25.46 35.20
C LYS A 133 -43.40 -26.69 36.06
N PHE A 134 -42.37 -27.47 35.76
CA PHE A 134 -41.97 -28.66 36.51
C PHE A 134 -41.70 -28.37 38.00
N ASP A 135 -40.86 -27.38 38.31
CA ASP A 135 -40.52 -26.99 39.69
C ASP A 135 -41.77 -26.57 40.47
N LYS A 136 -42.68 -25.80 39.84
CA LYS A 136 -43.93 -25.32 40.44
C LYS A 136 -44.94 -26.43 40.72
N GLU A 137 -45.14 -27.36 39.79
CA GLU A 137 -46.06 -28.48 39.99
C GLU A 137 -45.47 -29.52 40.97
N ALA A 138 -44.13 -29.65 41.03
CA ALA A 138 -43.45 -30.41 42.08
C ALA A 138 -43.65 -29.79 43.48
N GLU A 139 -43.45 -28.48 43.63
CA GLU A 139 -43.66 -27.75 44.89
C GLU A 139 -45.10 -27.94 45.40
N LYS A 140 -46.10 -27.81 44.52
CA LYS A 140 -47.51 -28.11 44.82
C LYS A 140 -47.71 -29.55 45.28
N TYR A 141 -47.21 -30.52 44.51
CA TYR A 141 -47.41 -31.94 44.79
C TYR A 141 -46.85 -32.31 46.16
N TYR A 142 -45.59 -31.97 46.46
CA TYR A 142 -44.98 -32.25 47.76
C TYR A 142 -45.67 -31.47 48.90
N SER A 143 -46.05 -30.21 48.67
CA SER A 143 -46.84 -29.40 49.64
C SER A 143 -48.27 -29.90 49.86
N SER A 144 -48.81 -30.71 48.94
CA SER A 144 -50.10 -31.39 49.06
C SER A 144 -49.92 -32.73 49.80
N LEU A 145 -48.87 -33.48 49.43
CA LEU A 145 -48.49 -34.75 50.04
C LEU A 145 -48.21 -34.60 51.54
N GLU A 146 -47.48 -33.57 51.97
CA GLU A 146 -47.25 -33.31 53.40
C GLU A 146 -48.57 -33.07 54.16
N LYS A 147 -49.52 -32.32 53.58
CA LYS A 147 -50.84 -32.05 54.20
C LYS A 147 -51.71 -33.30 54.25
N HIS A 148 -51.62 -34.16 53.23
CA HIS A 148 -52.27 -35.45 53.16
C HIS A 148 -51.70 -36.42 54.22
N LEU A 149 -50.37 -36.55 54.32
CA LEU A 149 -49.71 -37.44 55.29
C LEU A 149 -49.91 -36.99 56.75
N ASN A 150 -50.08 -35.69 57.00
CA ASN A 150 -50.44 -35.15 58.32
C ASN A 150 -51.95 -35.20 58.62
N LEU A 151 -52.77 -35.79 57.75
CA LEU A 151 -54.22 -35.90 57.95
C LEU A 151 -54.55 -36.96 59.01
N SER A 152 -55.27 -36.57 60.06
CA SER A 152 -55.67 -37.51 61.11
C SER A 152 -56.60 -38.60 60.57
N SER A 153 -56.20 -39.86 60.73
CA SER A 153 -56.98 -41.08 60.43
C SER A 153 -58.30 -41.22 61.22
N ARG A 154 -58.61 -40.27 62.10
CA ARG A 154 -59.90 -40.13 62.80
C ARG A 154 -60.88 -39.17 62.12
N LYS A 155 -60.54 -38.62 60.94
CA LYS A 155 -61.49 -37.85 60.13
C LYS A 155 -62.59 -38.75 59.58
N LYS A 156 -63.68 -38.13 59.11
CA LYS A 156 -64.74 -38.84 58.37
C LYS A 156 -64.16 -39.41 57.07
N GLU A 157 -64.56 -40.63 56.75
CA GLU A 157 -64.22 -41.35 55.51
C GLU A 157 -64.28 -40.48 54.25
N SER A 158 -65.37 -39.73 54.05
CA SER A 158 -65.54 -38.85 52.89
C SER A 158 -64.47 -37.75 52.76
N ALA A 159 -63.87 -37.31 53.89
CA ALA A 159 -62.81 -36.31 53.93
C ALA A 159 -61.40 -36.92 53.92
N LEU A 160 -61.29 -38.25 53.99
CA LEU A 160 -60.08 -38.99 53.61
C LEU A 160 -60.09 -39.18 52.08
N GLN A 161 -61.20 -39.72 51.54
CA GLN A 161 -61.40 -39.93 50.10
C GLN A 161 -61.27 -38.64 49.25
N GLU A 162 -61.72 -37.50 49.77
CA GLU A 162 -61.49 -36.18 49.14
C GLU A 162 -59.99 -35.80 49.10
N ALA A 163 -59.22 -36.16 50.13
CA ALA A 163 -57.79 -35.93 50.20
C ALA A 163 -56.97 -36.94 49.38
N ASP A 164 -57.47 -38.18 49.21
CA ASP A 164 -56.94 -39.19 48.29
C ASP A 164 -57.09 -38.69 46.83
N ALA A 165 -58.32 -38.34 46.43
CA ALA A 165 -58.61 -37.86 45.08
C ALA A 165 -57.85 -36.57 44.73
N GLN A 166 -57.64 -35.68 45.70
CA GLN A 166 -56.87 -34.46 45.51
C GLN A 166 -55.35 -34.72 45.44
N ILE A 167 -54.78 -35.69 46.18
CA ILE A 167 -53.35 -35.99 46.04
C ILE A 167 -53.02 -36.71 44.73
N ASP A 168 -53.87 -37.65 44.27
CA ASP A 168 -53.70 -38.31 42.97
C ASP A 168 -53.80 -37.31 41.80
N LYS A 169 -54.66 -36.28 41.92
CA LYS A 169 -54.75 -35.20 40.94
C LYS A 169 -53.49 -34.34 40.87
N GLU A 170 -52.95 -33.86 42.01
CA GLU A 170 -51.71 -33.08 42.01
C GLU A 170 -50.51 -33.93 41.56
N ARG A 171 -50.50 -35.23 41.90
CA ARG A 171 -49.51 -36.22 41.44
C ARG A 171 -49.53 -36.38 39.92
N GLN A 172 -50.70 -36.45 39.30
CA GLN A 172 -50.82 -36.51 37.84
C GLN A 172 -50.31 -35.22 37.18
N LEU A 173 -50.68 -34.05 37.71
CA LEU A 173 -50.20 -32.74 37.20
C LEU A 173 -48.67 -32.59 37.29
N PHE A 174 -48.07 -33.06 38.39
CA PHE A 174 -46.62 -33.13 38.53
C PHE A 174 -45.99 -34.09 37.51
N TYR A 175 -46.55 -35.29 37.33
CA TYR A 175 -46.04 -36.28 36.39
C TYR A 175 -46.13 -35.80 34.92
N ASP A 176 -47.26 -35.21 34.52
CA ASP A 176 -47.42 -34.64 33.17
C ASP A 176 -46.38 -33.53 32.92
N ALA A 177 -46.13 -32.67 33.90
CA ALA A 177 -45.07 -31.65 33.82
C ALA A 177 -43.65 -32.24 33.81
N SER A 178 -43.42 -33.36 34.49
CA SER A 178 -42.16 -34.13 34.49
C SER A 178 -41.87 -34.71 33.10
N LEU A 179 -42.87 -35.38 32.48
CA LEU A 179 -42.79 -35.89 31.12
C LEU A 179 -42.53 -34.78 30.09
N GLU A 180 -43.31 -33.70 30.12
CA GLU A 180 -43.14 -32.54 29.23
C GLU A 180 -41.73 -31.95 29.34
N TYR A 181 -41.20 -31.82 30.57
CA TYR A 181 -39.89 -31.22 30.79
C TYR A 181 -38.74 -32.13 30.32
N VAL A 182 -38.80 -33.44 30.61
CA VAL A 182 -37.84 -34.43 30.10
C VAL A 182 -37.86 -34.46 28.57
N PHE A 183 -39.04 -34.48 27.95
CA PHE A 183 -39.18 -34.41 26.49
C PHE A 183 -38.55 -33.12 25.95
N LYS A 184 -38.82 -31.96 26.55
CA LYS A 184 -38.28 -30.69 26.05
C LYS A 184 -36.76 -30.59 26.23
N ILE A 185 -36.19 -31.16 27.30
CA ILE A 185 -34.74 -31.27 27.46
C ILE A 185 -34.13 -32.14 26.35
N GLN A 186 -34.69 -33.32 26.07
CA GLN A 186 -34.23 -34.19 24.98
C GLN A 186 -34.32 -33.49 23.61
N GLU A 187 -35.45 -32.83 23.32
CA GLU A 187 -35.67 -32.11 22.05
C GLU A 187 -34.58 -31.06 21.78
N VAL A 188 -34.18 -30.29 22.81
CA VAL A 188 -33.11 -29.28 22.67
C VAL A 188 -31.73 -29.93 22.53
N GLN A 189 -31.48 -31.07 23.19
CA GLN A 189 -30.22 -31.81 23.07
C GLN A 189 -30.04 -32.47 21.69
N GLU A 190 -31.14 -32.79 20.99
CA GLU A 190 -31.12 -33.23 19.59
C GLU A 190 -31.02 -32.05 18.63
N LYS A 191 -31.88 -31.03 18.76
CA LYS A 191 -31.90 -29.85 17.87
C LYS A 191 -30.56 -29.11 17.83
N LYS A 192 -29.85 -29.00 18.96
CA LYS A 192 -28.53 -28.33 19.00
C LYS A 192 -27.47 -28.98 18.09
N LYS A 193 -27.69 -30.23 17.63
CA LYS A 193 -26.74 -30.95 16.76
C LYS A 193 -26.75 -30.44 15.32
N PHE A 194 -27.86 -29.83 14.86
CA PHE A 194 -28.01 -29.33 13.49
C PHE A 194 -28.36 -27.83 13.44
N GLU A 195 -29.37 -27.35 14.20
CA GLU A 195 -29.79 -25.93 14.22
C GLU A 195 -28.66 -24.96 14.63
N PHE A 196 -27.59 -25.47 15.27
CA PHE A 196 -26.39 -24.71 15.64
C PHE A 196 -25.27 -24.74 14.58
N VAL A 197 -25.19 -25.80 13.78
CA VAL A 197 -24.09 -26.03 12.81
C VAL A 197 -24.47 -25.52 11.42
N GLU A 198 -25.74 -25.62 11.03
CA GLU A 198 -26.26 -25.13 9.75
C GLU A 198 -26.00 -23.62 9.51
N PRO A 199 -26.20 -22.70 10.50
CA PRO A 199 -25.91 -21.27 10.32
C PRO A 199 -24.41 -20.99 10.10
N LEU A 200 -23.54 -21.72 10.82
CA LEU A 200 -22.09 -21.62 10.70
C LEU A 200 -21.60 -22.13 9.34
N LEU A 201 -22.14 -23.27 8.88
CA LEU A 201 -21.83 -23.84 7.57
C LEU A 201 -22.28 -22.92 6.43
N ALA A 202 -23.48 -22.34 6.52
CA ALA A 202 -24.00 -21.41 5.53
C ALA A 202 -23.18 -20.11 5.45
N PHE A 203 -22.75 -19.57 6.60
CA PHE A 203 -21.85 -18.41 6.64
C PHE A 203 -20.46 -18.71 6.07
N LEU A 204 -19.88 -19.87 6.39
CA LEU A 204 -18.62 -20.33 5.81
C LEU A 204 -18.71 -20.54 4.29
N GLN A 205 -19.83 -21.06 3.78
CA GLN A 205 -20.07 -21.18 2.34
C GLN A 205 -20.09 -19.79 1.67
N GLY A 206 -20.72 -18.79 2.29
CA GLY A 206 -20.69 -17.40 1.81
C GLY A 206 -19.26 -16.81 1.77
N LEU A 207 -18.45 -17.09 2.80
CA LEU A 207 -17.02 -16.72 2.82
C LEU A 207 -16.23 -17.39 1.68
N PHE A 208 -16.43 -18.69 1.46
CA PHE A 208 -15.74 -19.41 0.38
C PHE A 208 -16.14 -18.91 -1.01
N THR A 209 -17.42 -18.57 -1.22
CA THR A 209 -17.88 -17.92 -2.46
C THR A 209 -17.22 -16.55 -2.66
N PHE A 210 -17.14 -15.71 -1.61
CA PHE A 210 -16.43 -14.43 -1.68
C PHE A 210 -14.93 -14.59 -2.04
N TYR A 211 -14.24 -15.57 -1.46
CA TYR A 211 -12.83 -15.83 -1.79
C TYR A 211 -12.63 -16.41 -3.19
N HIS A 212 -13.58 -17.20 -3.70
CA HIS A 212 -13.55 -17.71 -5.08
C HIS A 212 -13.74 -16.58 -6.10
N GLU A 213 -14.74 -15.73 -5.92
CA GLU A 213 -15.00 -14.59 -6.82
C GLU A 213 -13.80 -13.62 -6.82
N GLY A 214 -13.21 -13.36 -5.64
CA GLY A 214 -11.98 -12.56 -5.52
C GLY A 214 -10.75 -13.17 -6.19
N TYR A 215 -10.70 -14.50 -6.39
CA TYR A 215 -9.66 -15.17 -7.17
C TYR A 215 -9.91 -15.05 -8.68
N GLU A 216 -11.15 -15.25 -9.14
CA GLU A 216 -11.50 -15.10 -10.56
C GLU A 216 -11.28 -13.66 -11.03
N LEU A 217 -11.72 -12.65 -10.25
CA LEU A 217 -11.46 -11.22 -10.53
C LEU A 217 -9.95 -10.90 -10.62
N ALA A 218 -9.12 -11.51 -9.77
CA ALA A 218 -7.67 -11.32 -9.81
C ALA A 218 -7.04 -12.00 -11.04
N HIS A 219 -7.60 -13.12 -11.51
CA HIS A 219 -7.18 -13.80 -12.73
C HIS A 219 -7.61 -13.03 -14.00
N GLU A 220 -8.83 -12.49 -14.05
CA GLU A 220 -9.30 -11.62 -15.14
C GLU A 220 -8.50 -10.32 -15.26
N PHE A 221 -7.98 -9.79 -14.14
CA PHE A 221 -7.15 -8.58 -14.12
C PHE A 221 -5.69 -8.80 -14.56
N GLU A 222 -5.21 -10.05 -14.58
CA GLU A 222 -3.81 -10.38 -14.83
C GLU A 222 -3.26 -9.88 -16.20
N PRO A 223 -4.00 -9.96 -17.33
CA PRO A 223 -3.53 -9.44 -18.62
C PRO A 223 -3.34 -7.91 -18.61
N TYR A 224 -4.26 -7.18 -17.97
CA TYR A 224 -4.14 -5.73 -17.82
C TYR A 224 -2.94 -5.35 -16.96
N LYS A 225 -2.76 -6.05 -15.83
CA LYS A 225 -1.59 -5.91 -14.94
C LYS A 225 -0.27 -6.12 -15.70
N GLN A 226 -0.18 -7.11 -16.58
CA GLN A 226 1.01 -7.35 -17.40
C GLN A 226 1.26 -6.23 -18.43
N GLN A 227 0.21 -5.76 -19.11
CA GLN A 227 0.32 -4.63 -20.03
C GLN A 227 0.76 -3.34 -19.30
N LEU A 228 0.21 -3.07 -18.11
CA LEU A 228 0.59 -1.91 -17.31
C LEU A 228 2.04 -2.00 -16.80
N GLN A 229 2.52 -3.19 -16.42
CA GLN A 229 3.92 -3.41 -16.05
C GLN A 229 4.88 -3.12 -17.22
N TYR A 230 4.52 -3.53 -18.44
CA TYR A 230 5.28 -3.20 -19.65
C TYR A 230 5.27 -1.69 -19.93
N ASN A 231 4.10 -1.05 -19.90
CA ASN A 231 3.97 0.40 -20.10
C ASN A 231 4.83 1.19 -19.11
N LEU A 232 4.72 0.88 -17.80
CA LEU A 232 5.51 1.54 -16.75
C LEU A 232 7.03 1.34 -16.93
N GLN A 233 7.47 0.23 -17.53
CA GLN A 233 8.89 0.04 -17.83
C GLN A 233 9.33 0.89 -19.03
N ASN A 234 8.47 1.07 -20.03
CA ASN A 234 8.75 2.00 -21.14
C ASN A 234 8.82 3.45 -20.65
N THR A 235 7.87 3.90 -19.83
CA THR A 235 7.91 5.25 -19.22
C THR A 235 9.20 5.50 -18.43
N ARG A 236 9.70 4.48 -17.68
CA ARG A 236 11.02 4.55 -17.02
C ARG A 236 12.19 4.66 -18.00
N ASN A 237 12.18 3.86 -19.06
CA ASN A 237 13.24 3.88 -20.09
C ASN A 237 13.27 5.24 -20.80
N ASN A 238 12.08 5.78 -21.16
CA ASN A 238 11.90 7.11 -21.72
C ASN A 238 12.46 8.19 -20.79
N PHE A 239 12.07 8.18 -19.52
CA PHE A 239 12.59 9.11 -18.50
C PHE A 239 14.12 9.07 -18.39
N LEU A 240 14.73 7.88 -18.37
CA LEU A 240 16.19 7.74 -18.30
C LEU A 240 16.88 8.32 -19.54
N SER A 241 16.32 8.12 -20.73
CA SER A 241 16.84 8.70 -21.97
C SER A 241 16.71 10.24 -21.97
N THR A 242 15.51 10.76 -21.75
CA THR A 242 15.23 12.21 -21.68
C THR A 242 16.07 12.89 -20.60
N LYS A 243 16.24 12.28 -19.43
CA LYS A 243 17.14 12.76 -18.39
C LYS A 243 18.58 12.87 -18.91
N GLN A 244 19.10 11.84 -19.57
CA GLN A 244 20.47 11.86 -20.09
C GLN A 244 20.64 12.95 -21.17
N GLU A 245 19.62 13.22 -21.99
CA GLU A 245 19.62 14.30 -22.98
C GLU A 245 19.56 15.69 -22.33
N VAL A 246 18.73 15.88 -21.31
CA VAL A 246 18.67 17.12 -20.51
C VAL A 246 19.98 17.35 -19.75
N GLU A 247 20.63 16.32 -19.23
CA GLU A 247 21.96 16.42 -18.61
C GLU A 247 23.05 16.77 -19.64
N LYS A 248 23.03 16.17 -20.85
CA LYS A 248 23.91 16.56 -21.97
C LYS A 248 23.67 18.01 -22.38
N LEU A 249 22.42 18.47 -22.46
CA LEU A 249 22.06 19.85 -22.81
C LEU A 249 22.51 20.83 -21.72
N MET A 250 22.23 20.55 -20.44
CA MET A 250 22.68 21.36 -19.31
C MET A 250 24.21 21.51 -19.31
N ASN A 251 24.95 20.42 -19.54
CA ASN A 251 26.40 20.45 -19.60
C ASN A 251 26.90 21.24 -20.82
N ARG A 252 26.27 21.10 -21.99
CA ARG A 252 26.57 21.90 -23.19
C ARG A 252 26.35 23.40 -22.97
N VAL A 253 25.24 23.78 -22.32
CA VAL A 253 24.92 25.18 -21.98
C VAL A 253 25.88 25.72 -20.92
N ARG A 254 26.36 24.88 -20.00
CA ARG A 254 27.39 25.24 -19.00
C ARG A 254 28.79 25.41 -19.60
N SER A 255 29.12 24.68 -20.67
CA SER A 255 30.40 24.79 -21.39
C SER A 255 30.36 25.71 -22.61
N ALA A 256 29.21 26.31 -22.93
CA ALA A 256 29.09 27.31 -23.97
C ALA A 256 29.74 28.62 -23.51
N ASP A 257 30.57 29.21 -24.36
CA ASP A 257 31.20 30.50 -24.07
C ASP A 257 30.15 31.63 -24.12
N GLN A 258 30.32 32.69 -23.31
CA GLN A 258 29.28 33.70 -23.08
C GLN A 258 28.94 34.54 -24.31
N ASP A 259 29.77 34.49 -25.36
CA ASP A 259 29.56 35.17 -26.64
C ASP A 259 28.66 34.39 -27.63
N GLN A 260 28.12 33.22 -27.26
CA GLN A 260 27.08 32.55 -28.06
C GLN A 260 25.76 33.33 -28.03
N LYS A 261 25.59 34.28 -28.97
CA LYS A 261 24.32 34.97 -29.24
C LYS A 261 23.20 33.93 -29.45
N PRO A 262 22.14 33.89 -28.64
CA PRO A 262 21.02 32.98 -28.87
C PRO A 262 20.26 33.37 -30.15
N PRO A 263 19.59 32.42 -30.84
CA PRO A 263 18.72 32.70 -31.98
C PRO A 263 17.38 33.31 -31.51
N GLY A 264 17.43 34.48 -30.89
CA GLY A 264 16.26 35.23 -30.45
C GLY A 264 15.56 35.95 -31.61
N GLN A 265 14.27 36.27 -31.41
CA GLN A 265 13.52 37.15 -32.31
C GLN A 265 14.14 38.57 -32.37
N TRP A 266 14.77 38.99 -31.27
CA TRP A 266 15.37 40.32 -31.11
C TRP A 266 16.84 40.32 -31.51
N THR A 267 17.29 41.36 -32.22
CA THR A 267 18.70 41.50 -32.62
C THR A 267 19.62 41.78 -31.43
N MET A 268 19.08 42.34 -30.35
CA MET A 268 19.71 42.33 -29.03
C MET A 268 18.63 42.34 -27.94
N GLU A 269 18.86 41.59 -26.87
CA GLU A 269 18.05 41.66 -25.66
C GLU A 269 18.87 41.43 -24.39
N GLY A 270 18.37 41.91 -23.26
CA GLY A 270 19.02 41.78 -21.96
C GLY A 270 18.77 42.95 -21.02
N TYR A 271 19.34 42.88 -19.81
CA TYR A 271 19.16 43.91 -18.80
C TYR A 271 20.06 45.14 -19.05
N LEU A 272 19.45 46.32 -18.97
CA LEU A 272 20.13 47.62 -18.89
C LEU A 272 19.59 48.41 -17.69
N TYR A 273 20.45 49.24 -17.11
CA TYR A 273 20.04 50.25 -16.15
C TYR A 273 19.64 51.53 -16.89
N VAL A 274 18.41 52.00 -16.70
CA VAL A 274 17.87 53.23 -17.31
C VAL A 274 17.97 54.37 -16.32
N GLN A 275 18.49 55.53 -16.75
CA GLN A 275 18.53 56.74 -15.93
C GLN A 275 17.15 57.44 -15.93
N GLU A 276 16.44 57.36 -14.80
CA GLU A 276 15.12 57.98 -14.61
C GLU A 276 15.24 59.21 -13.70
N LYS A 277 14.71 60.36 -14.16
CA LYS A 277 14.64 61.59 -13.37
C LYS A 277 13.53 61.48 -12.33
N ARG A 278 13.87 61.69 -11.06
CA ARG A 278 12.93 61.77 -9.92
C ARG A 278 12.99 63.19 -9.30
N PRO A 279 11.99 63.59 -8.49
CA PRO A 279 11.97 64.94 -7.89
C PRO A 279 13.18 65.30 -7.00
N LEU A 280 13.92 64.29 -6.53
CA LEU A 280 15.09 64.45 -5.65
C LEU A 280 16.37 63.82 -6.25
N GLY A 281 16.51 63.82 -7.58
CA GLY A 281 17.73 63.37 -8.28
C GLY A 281 17.48 62.38 -9.41
N CYS A 282 18.51 61.61 -9.79
CA CYS A 282 18.36 60.53 -10.78
C CYS A 282 18.40 59.16 -10.09
N ALA A 283 17.45 58.29 -10.44
CA ALA A 283 17.51 56.88 -10.11
C ALA A 283 18.01 56.09 -11.32
N TRP A 284 18.68 54.96 -11.06
CA TRP A 284 19.00 53.97 -12.08
C TRP A 284 18.16 52.74 -11.81
N ILE A 285 17.29 52.38 -12.76
CA ILE A 285 16.39 51.22 -12.61
C ILE A 285 16.83 50.15 -13.60
N GLN A 286 17.05 48.93 -13.12
CA GLN A 286 17.28 47.78 -13.99
C GLN A 286 15.99 47.41 -14.70
N HIS A 287 16.03 47.39 -16.03
CA HIS A 287 14.92 46.93 -16.86
C HIS A 287 15.43 45.91 -17.89
N TYR A 288 14.63 44.88 -18.18
CA TYR A 288 14.87 44.09 -19.39
C TYR A 288 14.58 44.95 -20.63
N CYS A 289 15.44 44.86 -21.63
CA CYS A 289 15.39 45.64 -22.86
C CYS A 289 15.45 44.71 -24.07
N THR A 290 14.73 45.07 -25.13
CA THR A 290 14.77 44.39 -26.43
C THR A 290 14.98 45.42 -27.53
N TYR A 291 15.72 45.04 -28.56
CA TYR A 291 15.93 45.81 -29.78
C TYR A 291 15.80 44.93 -31.03
N GLU A 292 15.04 45.40 -32.00
CA GLU A 292 14.85 44.78 -33.31
C GLU A 292 15.48 45.65 -34.40
N LYS A 293 16.49 45.14 -35.10
CA LYS A 293 17.14 45.89 -36.20
C LYS A 293 16.25 45.99 -37.44
N GLY A 294 15.38 45.00 -37.67
CA GLY A 294 14.43 44.98 -38.79
C GLY A 294 13.39 46.11 -38.76
N SER A 295 12.88 46.46 -37.58
CA SER A 295 11.95 47.59 -37.38
C SER A 295 12.62 48.84 -36.79
N ASN A 296 13.91 48.75 -36.43
CA ASN A 296 14.68 49.77 -35.70
C ASN A 296 13.99 50.23 -34.39
N THR A 297 13.49 49.25 -33.63
CA THR A 297 12.65 49.48 -32.44
C THR A 297 13.35 49.02 -31.17
N PHE A 298 13.55 49.93 -30.21
CA PHE A 298 14.01 49.67 -28.84
C PHE A 298 12.83 49.80 -27.87
N LYS A 299 12.44 48.73 -27.15
CA LYS A 299 11.32 48.75 -26.18
C LYS A 299 10.02 49.38 -26.70
N LYS A 300 9.62 49.08 -27.93
CA LYS A 300 8.44 49.66 -28.63
C LYS A 300 8.55 51.16 -28.99
N PHE A 301 9.73 51.77 -28.85
CA PHE A 301 10.04 53.11 -29.37
C PHE A 301 10.98 52.99 -30.56
N ARG A 302 10.84 53.84 -31.59
CA ARG A 302 11.75 53.82 -32.74
C ARG A 302 13.02 54.60 -32.40
N LEU A 303 14.17 54.02 -32.69
CA LEU A 303 15.47 54.61 -32.40
C LEU A 303 15.83 55.67 -33.46
N LYS A 304 16.15 56.89 -33.04
CA LYS A 304 16.74 57.93 -33.92
C LYS A 304 18.27 57.82 -33.96
N SER A 305 18.89 57.67 -32.80
CA SER A 305 20.34 57.63 -32.66
C SER A 305 20.76 56.89 -31.40
N CYS A 306 21.96 56.31 -31.45
CA CYS A 306 22.63 55.65 -30.33
C CYS A 306 24.10 56.11 -30.30
N ILE A 307 24.61 56.53 -29.15
CA ILE A 307 25.94 57.15 -29.02
C ILE A 307 26.58 56.69 -27.70
N ARG A 308 27.83 56.21 -27.71
CA ARG A 308 28.57 55.97 -26.46
C ARG A 308 28.80 57.29 -25.74
N ARG A 309 28.45 57.36 -24.46
CA ARG A 309 28.76 58.50 -23.59
C ARG A 309 30.24 58.50 -23.22
N LYS A 310 30.90 59.66 -23.21
CA LYS A 310 32.30 59.78 -22.74
C LYS A 310 32.37 59.47 -21.24
N THR A 311 33.37 58.69 -20.82
CA THR A 311 33.54 58.23 -19.44
C THR A 311 33.54 59.38 -18.43
N ASP A 312 34.11 60.52 -18.80
CA ASP A 312 34.31 61.68 -17.91
C ASP A 312 33.04 62.53 -17.73
N SER A 313 31.96 62.24 -18.46
CA SER A 313 30.70 63.01 -18.44
C SER A 313 29.64 62.44 -17.49
N ILE A 314 29.86 61.27 -16.90
CA ILE A 314 29.03 60.73 -15.82
C ILE A 314 29.83 59.74 -14.97
N ASP A 315 29.68 59.78 -13.65
CA ASP A 315 30.27 58.82 -12.70
C ASP A 315 29.57 57.43 -12.79
N LYS A 316 29.45 56.83 -13.97
CA LYS A 316 28.92 55.46 -14.16
C LYS A 316 29.60 54.80 -15.34
N ARG A 317 30.12 53.59 -15.13
CA ARG A 317 30.80 52.80 -16.18
C ARG A 317 29.79 52.27 -17.21
N PHE A 318 30.28 52.08 -18.43
CA PHE A 318 29.55 51.42 -19.54
C PHE A 318 28.27 52.14 -20.00
N CYS A 319 28.20 53.46 -19.84
CA CYS A 319 27.05 54.25 -20.25
C CYS A 319 27.02 54.55 -21.76
N PHE A 320 25.81 54.61 -22.31
CA PHE A 320 25.52 55.11 -23.65
C PHE A 320 24.18 55.84 -23.66
N ASP A 321 23.96 56.66 -24.68
CA ASP A 321 22.81 57.51 -24.84
C ASP A 321 22.03 57.09 -26.07
N ILE A 322 20.70 56.98 -25.94
CA ILE A 322 19.79 56.83 -27.08
C ILE A 322 18.85 58.02 -27.19
N GLU A 323 18.49 58.36 -28.42
CA GLU A 323 17.37 59.23 -28.73
C GLU A 323 16.32 58.42 -29.49
N VAL A 324 15.05 58.62 -29.17
CA VAL A 324 13.91 57.91 -29.79
C VAL A 324 12.95 58.89 -30.47
N VAL A 325 12.12 58.40 -31.39
CA VAL A 325 11.18 59.25 -32.13
C VAL A 325 10.07 59.77 -31.23
N GLU A 326 9.53 58.92 -30.36
CA GLU A 326 8.33 59.18 -29.56
C GLU A 326 8.58 59.98 -28.26
N ARG A 327 9.83 60.35 -27.94
CA ARG A 327 10.18 61.15 -26.75
C ARG A 327 11.17 62.26 -27.11
N HIS A 328 10.96 63.44 -26.52
CA HIS A 328 11.87 64.57 -26.63
C HIS A 328 12.89 64.53 -25.49
N GLY A 329 14.15 64.25 -25.82
CA GLY A 329 15.26 64.19 -24.88
C GLY A 329 16.01 62.86 -24.90
N ILE A 330 17.27 62.91 -24.50
CA ILE A 330 18.19 61.76 -24.44
C ILE A 330 17.80 60.84 -23.28
N ILE A 331 17.76 59.52 -23.54
CA ILE A 331 17.64 58.48 -22.54
C ILE A 331 19.02 57.86 -22.33
N THR A 332 19.59 58.05 -21.14
CA THR A 332 20.87 57.43 -20.78
C THR A 332 20.65 56.02 -20.24
N LEU A 333 21.44 55.10 -20.78
CA LEU A 333 21.44 53.67 -20.48
C LEU A 333 22.82 53.25 -19.98
N GLN A 334 22.86 52.25 -19.10
CA GLN A 334 24.08 51.64 -18.58
C GLN A 334 24.04 50.13 -18.80
N ALA A 335 25.06 49.62 -19.49
CA ALA A 335 25.27 48.19 -19.70
C ALA A 335 26.00 47.53 -18.51
N LEU A 336 25.90 46.20 -18.43
CA LEU A 336 26.50 45.41 -17.34
C LEU A 336 28.02 45.27 -17.47
N SER A 337 28.56 45.32 -18.69
CA SER A 337 29.99 45.19 -18.99
C SER A 337 30.36 45.97 -20.26
N GLU A 338 31.67 46.14 -20.53
CA GLU A 338 32.15 46.80 -21.75
C GLU A 338 31.81 46.01 -23.03
N SER A 339 31.89 44.68 -22.97
CA SER A 339 31.45 43.81 -24.09
C SER A 339 29.95 43.95 -24.34
N ASN A 340 29.14 43.93 -23.28
CA ASN A 340 27.70 44.13 -23.36
C ASN A 340 27.35 45.53 -23.94
N ARG A 341 28.05 46.59 -23.51
CA ARG A 341 27.95 47.94 -24.11
C ARG A 341 28.25 47.92 -25.61
N ARG A 342 29.33 47.26 -26.02
CA ARG A 342 29.75 47.15 -27.42
C ARG A 342 28.69 46.46 -28.26
N LEU A 343 28.14 45.34 -27.78
CA LEU A 343 27.07 44.59 -28.46
C LEU A 343 25.78 45.41 -28.62
N TRP A 344 25.36 46.18 -27.61
CA TRP A 344 24.21 47.09 -27.74
C TRP A 344 24.45 48.17 -28.80
N LEU A 345 25.64 48.77 -28.86
CA LEU A 345 25.97 49.78 -29.88
C LEU A 345 26.10 49.17 -31.28
N GLU A 346 26.73 48.01 -31.43
CA GLU A 346 26.81 47.25 -32.68
C GLU A 346 25.42 46.91 -33.25
N ALA A 347 24.50 46.45 -32.39
CA ALA A 347 23.13 46.19 -32.79
C ALA A 347 22.41 47.48 -33.26
N MET A 348 22.54 48.56 -32.48
CA MET A 348 21.86 49.85 -32.67
C MET A 348 22.60 50.86 -33.58
N ASP A 349 23.56 50.39 -34.40
CA ASP A 349 24.39 51.21 -35.31
C ASP A 349 25.01 52.46 -34.65
N GLY A 350 25.40 52.27 -33.38
CA GLY A 350 25.73 53.33 -32.45
C GLY A 350 27.15 53.85 -32.57
N LYS A 351 27.33 55.15 -32.32
CA LYS A 351 28.56 55.88 -32.65
C LYS A 351 29.47 56.06 -31.44
N GLU A 352 30.76 55.81 -31.63
CA GLU A 352 31.81 56.12 -30.64
C GLU A 352 32.14 57.63 -30.65
N PRO A 353 32.43 58.26 -29.50
CA PRO A 353 32.65 59.70 -29.39
C PRO A 353 34.10 60.06 -29.76
N VAL A 354 34.29 60.65 -30.94
CA VAL A 354 35.60 60.97 -31.56
C VAL A 354 36.60 61.61 -30.59
N SER A 355 37.67 60.87 -30.26
CA SER A 355 38.93 61.31 -29.61
C SER A 355 40.00 60.18 -29.73
N PRO A 356 41.32 60.46 -29.63
CA PRO A 356 42.35 59.49 -30.05
C PRO A 356 42.74 58.37 -29.06
N GLU A 357 43.51 57.42 -29.60
CA GLU A 357 43.98 56.12 -29.09
C GLU A 357 44.62 56.04 -27.70
N ALA A 358 44.46 54.88 -27.04
CA ALA A 358 45.41 54.32 -26.06
C ALA A 358 45.27 52.78 -25.99
N ASN A 359 46.39 52.04 -26.02
CA ASN A 359 46.43 50.57 -26.00
C ASN A 359 46.77 50.00 -24.61
N PHE A 360 46.20 48.85 -24.26
CA PHE A 360 46.68 47.96 -23.18
C PHE A 360 46.46 46.48 -23.52
N SER A 361 47.36 45.61 -23.07
CA SER A 361 47.34 44.17 -23.33
C SER A 361 47.44 43.34 -22.03
N PRO A 362 46.83 42.14 -21.97
CA PRO A 362 46.96 41.23 -20.83
C PRO A 362 48.03 40.16 -21.06
N LYS A 363 48.55 39.59 -19.97
CA LYS A 363 49.18 38.27 -19.92
C LYS A 363 48.54 37.45 -18.80
N ALA A 364 48.33 36.17 -19.06
CA ALA A 364 48.11 35.13 -18.06
C ALA A 364 49.23 34.08 -18.19
N ALA A 365 49.40 33.26 -17.16
CA ALA A 365 50.29 32.10 -17.16
C ALA A 365 49.48 30.86 -16.77
N SER A 366 49.90 29.68 -17.24
CA SER A 366 49.22 28.41 -17.04
C SER A 366 50.04 27.45 -16.18
N ASP A 367 49.36 26.37 -15.79
CA ASP A 367 49.87 25.07 -15.35
C ASP A 367 50.51 24.95 -13.96
N MET A 368 49.97 23.98 -13.22
CA MET A 368 50.57 23.30 -12.07
C MET A 368 50.53 21.80 -12.37
N ASP A 369 51.64 21.11 -12.13
CA ASP A 369 51.74 19.65 -12.27
C ASP A 369 51.34 18.94 -10.96
N LEU A 370 51.03 17.64 -11.00
CA LEU A 370 50.53 16.88 -9.85
C LEU A 370 51.46 15.72 -9.47
N ASP A 371 51.95 15.76 -8.22
CA ASP A 371 53.00 14.88 -7.70
C ASP A 371 52.44 13.65 -6.94
N SER A 372 53.25 12.61 -6.77
CA SER A 372 52.83 11.26 -6.34
C SER A 372 52.39 11.14 -4.87
N ASP A 373 52.74 12.10 -4.01
CA ASP A 373 52.43 12.09 -2.57
C ASP A 373 51.01 12.59 -2.23
N THR A 374 50.16 12.88 -3.23
CA THR A 374 48.83 13.49 -3.01
C THR A 374 47.77 12.57 -2.37
N TRP A 375 47.98 11.25 -2.32
CA TRP A 375 46.94 10.28 -1.93
C TRP A 375 46.96 9.98 -0.42
N ASP A 376 46.37 10.88 0.37
CA ASP A 376 46.29 10.69 1.82
C ASP A 376 45.42 9.48 2.23
N ASN A 377 45.64 8.98 3.46
CA ASN A 377 44.90 7.82 3.99
C ASN A 377 43.37 8.02 3.98
N LYS A 378 42.86 9.26 4.05
CA LYS A 378 41.42 9.55 3.95
C LYS A 378 40.91 9.32 2.54
N THR A 379 41.67 9.74 1.53
CA THR A 379 41.35 9.57 0.12
C THR A 379 41.35 8.08 -0.24
N ILE A 380 42.40 7.33 0.14
CA ILE A 380 42.48 5.87 -0.08
C ILE A 380 41.31 5.14 0.62
N THR A 381 41.05 5.42 1.90
CA THR A 381 39.93 4.77 2.62
C THR A 381 38.55 5.20 2.14
N SER A 382 38.40 6.40 1.56
CA SER A 382 37.15 6.82 0.90
C SER A 382 36.93 6.09 -0.42
N GLY A 383 37.99 5.90 -1.22
CA GLY A 383 37.96 5.13 -2.46
C GLY A 383 37.60 3.67 -2.21
N LEU A 384 38.23 3.04 -1.20
CA LEU A 384 37.91 1.68 -0.78
C LEU A 384 36.46 1.57 -0.27
N LYS A 385 35.99 2.49 0.57
CA LYS A 385 34.57 2.51 1.01
C LYS A 385 33.60 2.69 -0.15
N ASN A 386 33.97 3.44 -1.19
CA ASN A 386 33.15 3.60 -2.39
C ASN A 386 33.15 2.33 -3.25
N TYR A 387 34.31 1.69 -3.44
CA TYR A 387 34.43 0.41 -4.13
C TYR A 387 33.58 -0.68 -3.46
N LEU A 388 33.67 -0.83 -2.14
CA LEU A 388 32.88 -1.82 -1.39
C LEU A 388 31.36 -1.56 -1.52
N ARG A 389 30.92 -0.30 -1.54
CA ARG A 389 29.51 0.05 -1.83
C ARG A 389 29.09 -0.34 -3.24
N LEU A 390 29.93 -0.10 -4.24
CA LEU A 390 29.64 -0.49 -5.63
C LEU A 390 29.57 -2.02 -5.78
N VAL A 391 30.44 -2.78 -5.10
CA VAL A 391 30.46 -4.26 -5.15
C VAL A 391 29.28 -4.91 -4.40
N PHE A 392 28.76 -4.30 -3.33
CA PHE A 392 27.74 -4.94 -2.47
C PHE A 392 26.36 -4.29 -2.47
N CYS A 393 26.25 -2.99 -2.77
CA CYS A 393 24.96 -2.30 -2.81
C CYS A 393 24.33 -2.30 -4.22
N ALA A 394 25.12 -2.39 -5.31
CA ALA A 394 24.60 -2.31 -6.68
C ALA A 394 23.65 -3.46 -7.06
N ASP A 395 23.86 -4.66 -6.49
CA ASP A 395 22.98 -5.82 -6.71
C ASP A 395 21.88 -5.97 -5.67
N GLY A 396 21.85 -5.14 -4.61
CA GLY A 396 20.80 -5.10 -3.59
C GLY A 396 20.65 -6.33 -2.69
N VAL A 397 21.34 -7.44 -2.99
CA VAL A 397 21.18 -8.77 -2.35
C VAL A 397 21.28 -8.72 -0.82
N LEU A 398 22.27 -8.02 -0.27
CA LEU A 398 22.47 -7.90 1.18
C LEU A 398 21.44 -6.96 1.85
N ILE A 399 20.89 -6.00 1.11
CA ILE A 399 19.92 -5.02 1.63
C ILE A 399 18.54 -5.67 1.80
N TYR A 400 18.14 -6.54 0.87
CA TYR A 400 16.85 -7.23 0.94
C TYR A 400 16.66 -8.07 2.21
N LEU A 401 17.72 -8.73 2.71
CA LEU A 401 17.60 -9.56 3.92
C LEU A 401 17.56 -8.75 5.23
N VAL A 402 18.13 -7.54 5.25
CA VAL A 402 18.07 -6.64 6.41
C VAL A 402 16.63 -6.27 6.77
N CYS A 403 15.71 -6.30 5.81
CA CYS A 403 14.28 -6.07 6.03
C CYS A 403 13.52 -7.27 6.65
N PHE A 404 14.04 -8.50 6.56
CA PHE A 404 13.38 -9.72 7.06
C PHE A 404 14.02 -10.32 8.32
N LEU A 405 15.28 -9.95 8.63
CA LEU A 405 15.93 -10.29 9.90
C LEU A 405 15.27 -9.73 11.18
N PRO A 406 14.42 -8.67 11.17
CA PRO A 406 13.75 -8.20 12.40
C PRO A 406 12.66 -9.11 12.96
N GLU A 407 12.12 -10.04 12.18
CA GLU A 407 10.92 -10.82 12.56
C GLU A 407 11.21 -12.16 13.27
N SER A 408 12.46 -12.43 13.63
CA SER A 408 12.86 -13.71 14.26
C SER A 408 13.87 -13.53 15.40
N ASP A 409 13.47 -13.97 16.60
CA ASP A 409 14.32 -14.03 17.79
C ASP A 409 15.32 -15.22 17.80
N ASP A 410 15.21 -16.17 16.86
CA ASP A 410 16.10 -17.34 16.82
C ASP A 410 17.45 -17.02 16.14
N GLN A 411 18.52 -17.07 16.91
CA GLN A 411 19.89 -16.87 16.43
C GLN A 411 20.30 -17.92 15.37
N ASN A 412 19.81 -19.16 15.45
CA ASN A 412 20.16 -20.21 14.47
C ASN A 412 19.50 -19.93 13.11
N TYR A 413 18.22 -19.55 13.11
CA TYR A 413 17.52 -19.09 11.91
C TYR A 413 18.29 -17.96 11.21
N ARG A 414 18.76 -16.96 11.98
CA ARG A 414 19.50 -15.80 11.45
C ARG A 414 20.86 -16.21 10.86
N VAL A 415 21.60 -17.12 11.50
CA VAL A 415 22.86 -17.67 10.95
C VAL A 415 22.60 -18.44 9.64
N CYS A 416 21.63 -19.36 9.63
CA CYS A 416 21.29 -20.14 8.43
C CYS A 416 20.86 -19.26 7.24
N ALA A 417 20.07 -18.22 7.50
CA ALA A 417 19.63 -17.26 6.48
C ALA A 417 20.81 -16.46 5.89
N VAL A 418 21.76 -16.00 6.72
CA VAL A 418 22.97 -15.30 6.26
C VAL A 418 23.89 -16.22 5.45
N HIS A 419 24.11 -17.47 5.88
CA HIS A 419 24.91 -18.44 5.12
C HIS A 419 24.27 -18.75 3.74
N ALA A 420 22.96 -18.97 3.68
CA ALA A 420 22.24 -19.22 2.43
C ALA A 420 22.36 -18.04 1.44
N LEU A 421 22.45 -16.80 1.95
CA LEU A 421 22.66 -15.60 1.15
C LEU A 421 24.07 -15.51 0.57
N VAL A 422 25.11 -15.81 1.35
CA VAL A 422 26.52 -15.81 0.87
C VAL A 422 26.72 -16.84 -0.24
N HIS A 423 25.95 -17.93 -0.26
CA HIS A 423 25.92 -18.90 -1.35
C HIS A 423 25.11 -18.47 -2.59
N LYS A 424 24.41 -17.33 -2.55
CA LYS A 424 23.69 -16.73 -3.70
C LYS A 424 24.32 -15.43 -4.24
N LEU A 425 25.46 -15.00 -3.70
CA LEU A 425 26.24 -13.89 -4.29
C LEU A 425 26.95 -14.37 -5.57
N PRO A 426 27.16 -13.49 -6.58
CA PRO A 426 28.02 -13.82 -7.71
C PRO A 426 29.43 -14.17 -7.23
N ASP A 427 30.11 -15.11 -7.90
CA ASP A 427 31.38 -15.68 -7.41
C ASP A 427 32.44 -14.62 -7.11
N LYS A 428 32.51 -13.53 -7.89
CA LYS A 428 33.46 -12.43 -7.64
C LYS A 428 33.11 -11.56 -6.45
N ASN A 429 31.82 -11.28 -6.23
CA ASN A 429 31.36 -10.54 -5.05
C ASN A 429 31.52 -11.41 -3.80
N LYS A 430 31.33 -12.73 -3.92
CA LYS A 430 31.59 -13.72 -2.86
C LYS A 430 33.08 -13.82 -2.52
N GLU A 431 33.95 -13.97 -3.51
CA GLU A 431 35.42 -13.99 -3.36
C GLU A 431 35.91 -12.73 -2.63
N MET A 432 35.40 -11.55 -3.03
CA MET A 432 35.71 -10.29 -2.33
C MET A 432 35.17 -10.29 -0.89
N LEU A 433 33.95 -10.78 -0.65
CA LEU A 433 33.37 -10.84 0.70
C LEU A 433 34.18 -11.77 1.62
N GLU A 434 34.61 -12.92 1.12
CA GLU A 434 35.48 -13.85 1.85
C GLU A 434 36.82 -13.19 2.21
N ILE A 435 37.45 -12.46 1.28
CA ILE A 435 38.68 -11.68 1.54
C ILE A 435 38.43 -10.61 2.62
N LEU A 436 37.32 -9.86 2.52
CA LEU A 436 36.98 -8.80 3.46
C LEU A 436 36.71 -9.35 4.87
N ILE A 437 35.81 -10.33 5.02
CA ILE A 437 35.46 -10.89 6.33
C ILE A 437 36.67 -11.56 6.98
N LYS A 438 37.53 -12.25 6.21
CA LYS A 438 38.81 -12.78 6.69
C LYS A 438 39.75 -11.68 7.22
N HIS A 439 39.80 -10.53 6.54
CA HIS A 439 40.57 -9.37 7.03
C HIS A 439 39.95 -8.79 8.31
N LEU A 440 38.63 -8.63 8.39
CA LEU A 440 37.95 -8.11 9.59
C LEU A 440 38.11 -9.06 10.80
N LEU A 441 38.09 -10.37 10.58
CA LEU A 441 38.41 -11.37 11.61
C LEU A 441 39.84 -11.23 12.12
N ASN A 442 40.83 -11.04 11.22
CA ASN A 442 42.21 -10.77 11.64
C ASN A 442 42.38 -9.41 12.34
N VAL A 443 41.49 -8.43 12.09
CA VAL A 443 41.46 -7.18 12.87
C VAL A 443 40.87 -7.41 14.26
N SER A 444 39.80 -8.21 14.39
CA SER A 444 39.15 -8.46 15.68
C SER A 444 39.95 -9.36 16.64
N THR A 445 40.76 -10.29 16.13
CA THR A 445 41.71 -11.07 16.95
C THR A 445 42.77 -10.21 17.63
N HIS A 446 43.04 -8.99 17.12
CA HIS A 446 43.96 -8.02 17.69
C HIS A 446 43.26 -6.92 18.51
N SER A 447 41.97 -7.12 18.87
CA SER A 447 41.12 -6.12 19.54
C SER A 447 41.65 -5.62 20.89
N GLU A 448 42.46 -6.40 21.60
CA GLU A 448 43.15 -5.95 22.83
C GLU A 448 44.12 -4.78 22.60
N ASN A 449 44.68 -4.66 21.39
CA ASN A 449 45.66 -3.62 21.03
C ASN A 449 45.06 -2.52 20.13
N ASN A 450 44.09 -2.85 19.29
CA ASN A 450 43.50 -1.90 18.32
C ASN A 450 42.08 -1.42 18.68
N MET A 451 41.49 -1.93 19.77
CA MET A 451 40.14 -1.64 20.28
C MET A 451 38.98 -1.96 19.31
N MET A 452 39.23 -2.66 18.21
CA MET A 452 38.24 -3.04 17.19
C MET A 452 37.64 -4.43 17.48
N THR A 453 36.73 -4.48 18.44
CA THR A 453 35.88 -5.67 18.65
C THR A 453 35.01 -5.97 17.43
N VAL A 454 34.45 -7.19 17.34
CA VAL A 454 33.56 -7.60 16.25
C VAL A 454 32.37 -6.64 16.08
N SER A 455 31.76 -6.18 17.18
CA SER A 455 30.65 -5.21 17.12
C SER A 455 31.11 -3.81 16.69
N ASN A 456 32.29 -3.35 17.13
CA ASN A 456 32.87 -2.09 16.63
C ASN A 456 33.14 -2.14 15.11
N LEU A 457 33.53 -3.30 14.58
CA LEU A 457 33.65 -3.52 13.14
C LEU A 457 32.27 -3.58 12.46
N GLY A 458 31.28 -4.22 13.09
CA GLY A 458 29.88 -4.24 12.63
C GLY A 458 29.30 -2.85 12.42
N VAL A 459 29.49 -1.94 13.40
CA VAL A 459 29.06 -0.53 13.32
C VAL A 459 29.69 0.25 12.15
N ILE A 460 30.93 -0.08 11.75
CA ILE A 460 31.64 0.60 10.65
C ILE A 460 31.30 -0.02 9.29
N PHE A 461 31.24 -1.35 9.22
CA PHE A 461 31.09 -2.06 7.95
C PHE A 461 29.63 -2.33 7.56
N GLY A 462 28.69 -2.45 8.51
CA GLY A 462 27.26 -2.61 8.21
C GLY A 462 26.74 -1.50 7.28
N PRO A 463 26.86 -0.21 7.65
CA PRO A 463 26.49 0.93 6.80
C PRO A 463 27.44 1.18 5.61
N THR A 464 28.52 0.40 5.47
CA THR A 464 29.43 0.45 4.31
C THR A 464 29.06 -0.61 3.26
N LEU A 465 28.55 -1.77 3.67
CA LEU A 465 28.20 -2.90 2.80
C LEU A 465 26.70 -2.94 2.43
N MET A 466 25.83 -2.40 3.29
CA MET A 466 24.37 -2.58 3.22
C MET A 466 23.58 -1.26 3.24
N ARG A 467 24.18 -0.17 2.75
CA ARG A 467 23.49 1.14 2.72
C ARG A 467 22.35 1.12 1.69
N SER A 468 21.13 1.44 2.12
CA SER A 468 20.03 1.73 1.20
C SER A 468 20.37 2.95 0.33
N GLN A 469 19.86 2.96 -0.90
CA GLN A 469 19.98 4.12 -1.79
C GLN A 469 18.99 5.24 -1.42
N GLU A 470 17.93 4.91 -0.67
CA GLU A 470 16.95 5.85 -0.13
C GLU A 470 17.26 6.20 1.35
N GLU A 471 17.14 7.48 1.70
CA GLU A 471 17.43 8.02 3.03
C GLU A 471 16.16 8.14 3.90
N THR A 472 15.37 7.07 4.01
CA THR A 472 14.12 7.05 4.78
C THR A 472 14.33 6.79 6.28
N VAL A 473 13.35 7.16 7.11
CA VAL A 473 13.37 6.88 8.56
C VAL A 473 13.39 5.36 8.84
N ALA A 474 12.73 4.56 8.00
CA ALA A 474 12.78 3.10 8.07
C ALA A 474 14.20 2.56 7.80
N ALA A 475 14.90 3.11 6.79
CA ALA A 475 16.30 2.76 6.53
C ALA A 475 17.23 3.09 7.71
N MET A 476 16.93 4.15 8.49
CA MET A 476 17.69 4.47 9.71
C MET A 476 17.46 3.46 10.85
N MET A 477 16.25 2.89 10.97
CA MET A 477 15.99 1.81 11.95
C MET A 477 16.76 0.53 11.61
N ASN A 478 16.93 0.24 10.32
CA ASN A 478 17.62 -0.96 9.82
C ASN A 478 19.13 -1.02 10.11
N ILE A 479 19.76 0.10 10.49
CA ILE A 479 21.21 0.18 10.81
C ILE A 479 21.62 -0.85 11.89
N LYS A 480 20.79 -1.09 12.90
CA LYS A 480 21.09 -2.10 13.94
C LYS A 480 21.21 -3.51 13.37
N PHE A 481 20.36 -3.87 12.41
CA PHE A 481 20.37 -5.19 11.79
C PHE A 481 21.53 -5.35 10.80
N GLN A 482 21.93 -4.29 10.10
CA GLN A 482 23.14 -4.27 9.25
C GLN A 482 24.39 -4.62 10.07
N ASN A 483 24.53 -4.06 11.28
CA ASN A 483 25.66 -4.34 12.16
C ASN A 483 25.70 -5.83 12.54
N ILE A 484 24.56 -6.40 12.96
CA ILE A 484 24.49 -7.81 13.41
C ILE A 484 24.73 -8.79 12.25
N VAL A 485 24.40 -8.43 11.00
CA VAL A 485 24.78 -9.26 9.83
C VAL A 485 26.30 -9.34 9.70
N VAL A 486 27.03 -8.23 9.89
CA VAL A 486 28.50 -8.24 9.86
C VAL A 486 29.08 -8.98 11.07
N GLU A 487 28.48 -8.85 12.24
CA GLU A 487 28.86 -9.64 13.44
C GLU A 487 28.73 -11.15 13.17
N ILE A 488 27.57 -11.61 12.67
CA ILE A 488 27.30 -13.01 12.32
C ILE A 488 28.32 -13.53 11.28
N LEU A 489 28.63 -12.73 10.25
CA LEU A 489 29.59 -13.11 9.20
C LEU A 489 31.01 -13.30 9.77
N ILE A 490 31.46 -12.43 10.67
CA ILE A 490 32.79 -12.55 11.30
C ILE A 490 32.83 -13.72 12.29
N GLU A 491 31.80 -13.89 13.12
CA GLU A 491 31.74 -14.93 14.17
C GLU A 491 31.59 -16.37 13.63
N ASN A 492 31.06 -16.54 12.42
CA ASN A 492 30.81 -17.86 11.83
C ASN A 492 31.64 -18.14 10.56
N PHE A 493 32.65 -17.31 10.28
CA PHE A 493 33.49 -17.40 9.08
C PHE A 493 34.17 -18.77 8.89
N GLU A 494 34.66 -19.39 9.96
CA GLU A 494 35.30 -20.72 9.89
C GLU A 494 34.26 -21.82 9.60
N LYS A 495 33.09 -21.80 10.26
CA LYS A 495 31.97 -22.72 9.99
C LYS A 495 31.42 -22.58 8.56
N ALA A 496 31.52 -21.39 7.95
CA ALA A 496 31.17 -21.16 6.56
C ALA A 496 32.19 -21.76 5.58
N SER A 497 33.42 -21.99 6.03
CA SER A 497 34.53 -22.51 5.20
C SER A 497 34.62 -24.04 5.26
N GLU A 498 34.32 -24.66 6.41
CA GLU A 498 34.42 -26.12 6.62
C GLU A 498 33.39 -26.94 5.80
N SER A 499 32.31 -26.33 5.30
CA SER A 499 31.23 -27.05 4.60
C SER A 499 31.58 -27.51 3.17
N LYS A 500 32.87 -27.57 2.81
CA LYS A 500 33.35 -28.05 1.50
C LYS A 500 33.86 -29.52 1.52
N ASP A 501 34.20 -30.09 2.67
CA ASP A 501 35.00 -31.33 2.75
C ASP A 501 34.43 -32.45 3.66
N ASN A 502 33.13 -32.47 3.97
CA ASN A 502 32.54 -33.57 4.77
C ASN A 502 31.15 -34.06 4.30
N THR A 503 31.16 -34.97 3.33
CA THR A 503 29.96 -35.65 2.81
C THR A 503 29.65 -36.93 3.58
N GLN A 504 29.11 -36.83 4.81
CA GLN A 504 28.54 -37.97 5.53
C GLN A 504 27.15 -37.69 6.13
N HIS A 505 26.28 -38.70 6.04
CA HIS A 505 24.87 -38.60 6.44
C HIS A 505 24.67 -38.59 7.96
N THR A 506 23.82 -37.68 8.43
CA THR A 506 22.88 -37.98 9.53
C THR A 506 21.49 -37.38 9.19
N PRO A 507 20.38 -38.09 9.49
CA PRO A 507 19.05 -37.67 9.05
C PRO A 507 18.42 -36.68 10.03
N VAL A 508 18.41 -35.38 9.67
CA VAL A 508 17.59 -34.39 10.40
C VAL A 508 16.11 -34.63 10.06
N ARG A 509 15.33 -34.85 11.12
CA ARG A 509 13.92 -35.26 11.11
C ARG A 509 13.00 -34.19 10.49
N ASN A 510 11.99 -34.64 9.73
CA ASN A 510 11.02 -33.82 8.98
C ASN A 510 10.60 -32.47 9.62
N ASN A 511 11.04 -31.35 9.05
CA ASN A 511 10.52 -30.00 9.34
C ASN A 511 9.88 -29.34 8.09
N ALA A 512 9.05 -30.11 7.36
CA ALA A 512 8.39 -29.67 6.12
C ALA A 512 7.52 -28.41 6.29
N PHE A 513 7.00 -28.15 7.50
CA PHE A 513 6.18 -26.97 7.80
C PHE A 513 6.98 -25.65 7.96
N ILE A 514 8.30 -25.69 8.09
CA ILE A 514 9.15 -24.48 8.21
C ILE A 514 9.66 -24.01 6.81
N LEU A 515 9.56 -24.85 5.78
CA LEU A 515 10.11 -24.58 4.45
C LEU A 515 9.16 -23.81 3.50
N TYR A 516 7.88 -23.63 3.85
CA TYR A 516 6.93 -22.92 2.98
C TYR A 516 7.28 -21.44 2.72
N PRO A 517 7.66 -20.63 3.74
CA PRO A 517 8.20 -19.28 3.51
C PRO A 517 9.54 -19.30 2.75
N TYR A 518 10.36 -20.31 3.01
CA TYR A 518 11.69 -20.46 2.40
C TYR A 518 11.58 -20.61 0.86
N MET A 519 10.61 -21.38 0.38
CA MET A 519 10.42 -21.62 -1.06
C MET A 519 9.91 -20.39 -1.81
N SER A 520 8.94 -19.62 -1.30
CA SER A 520 8.45 -18.42 -2.01
C SER A 520 9.53 -17.34 -2.11
N ILE A 521 10.31 -17.12 -1.04
CA ILE A 521 11.45 -16.20 -1.01
C ILE A 521 12.52 -16.64 -2.01
N LEU A 522 12.92 -17.92 -1.99
CA LEU A 522 13.90 -18.46 -2.93
C LEU A 522 13.45 -18.34 -4.39
N THR A 523 12.17 -18.61 -4.70
CA THR A 523 11.62 -18.50 -6.06
C THR A 523 11.61 -17.05 -6.55
N ASN A 524 11.27 -16.08 -5.71
CA ASN A 524 11.25 -14.67 -6.11
C ASN A 524 12.67 -14.12 -6.35
N VAL A 525 13.63 -14.48 -5.49
CA VAL A 525 15.06 -14.14 -5.70
C VAL A 525 15.62 -14.83 -6.95
N GLN A 526 15.17 -16.06 -7.26
CA GLN A 526 15.59 -16.76 -8.48
C GLN A 526 15.04 -16.07 -9.73
N LYS A 527 13.74 -15.75 -9.78
CA LYS A 527 13.12 -15.02 -10.91
C LYS A 527 13.77 -13.65 -11.17
N PHE A 528 14.18 -12.94 -10.12
CA PHE A 528 14.94 -11.69 -10.25
C PHE A 528 16.30 -11.91 -10.92
N TRP A 529 16.99 -13.00 -10.60
CA TRP A 529 18.24 -13.40 -11.24
C TRP A 529 18.05 -13.86 -12.68
N ASP A 530 17.05 -14.71 -12.95
CA ASP A 530 16.74 -15.20 -14.30
C ASP A 530 16.39 -14.02 -15.23
N SER A 531 15.69 -13.00 -14.71
CA SER A 531 15.36 -11.75 -15.41
C SER A 531 16.54 -10.79 -15.63
N LYS A 532 17.63 -10.90 -14.85
CA LYS A 532 18.86 -10.11 -15.06
C LYS A 532 19.90 -10.84 -15.92
N GLY A 533 19.95 -12.17 -15.84
CA GLY A 533 20.93 -13.00 -16.56
C GLY A 533 20.85 -12.85 -18.07
N GLN A 534 19.65 -12.66 -18.62
CA GLN A 534 19.46 -12.40 -20.05
C GLN A 534 20.15 -11.09 -20.52
N HIS A 535 20.26 -10.07 -19.66
CA HIS A 535 20.87 -8.78 -20.01
C HIS A 535 22.42 -8.78 -19.85
N LEU A 536 23.00 -9.79 -19.20
CA LEU A 536 24.46 -9.96 -19.10
C LEU A 536 25.04 -10.76 -20.28
N PHE A 537 24.26 -11.70 -20.84
CA PHE A 537 24.71 -12.57 -21.94
C PHE A 537 24.95 -11.84 -23.28
N GLU A 538 24.40 -10.63 -23.45
CA GLU A 538 24.66 -9.78 -24.62
C GLU A 538 25.95 -8.93 -24.49
N ILE A 539 26.49 -8.78 -23.27
CA ILE A 539 27.63 -7.88 -23.02
C ILE A 539 28.99 -8.60 -23.22
N GLU A 540 29.10 -9.88 -22.86
CA GLU A 540 30.36 -10.63 -23.05
C GLU A 540 30.69 -10.87 -24.54
N ASN A 541 29.68 -10.95 -25.41
CA ASN A 541 29.88 -11.15 -26.85
C ASN A 541 30.47 -9.93 -27.59
N PHE A 542 30.68 -8.79 -26.93
CA PHE A 542 31.14 -7.56 -27.60
C PHE A 542 32.65 -7.27 -27.49
N CYS A 543 33.44 -8.12 -26.81
CA CYS A 543 34.87 -7.87 -26.59
C CYS A 543 35.82 -8.60 -27.56
N ASP A 544 35.45 -9.80 -28.04
CA ASP A 544 36.39 -10.71 -28.72
C ASP A 544 36.50 -10.54 -30.26
N THR A 545 35.85 -9.54 -30.86
CA THR A 545 35.86 -9.34 -32.34
C THR A 545 36.50 -8.02 -32.79
N PHE A 546 37.70 -7.70 -32.27
CA PHE A 546 38.56 -6.65 -32.83
C PHE A 546 40.01 -7.12 -33.09
N SER A 547 40.16 -8.11 -33.99
CA SER A 547 41.44 -8.41 -34.65
C SER A 547 41.29 -9.22 -35.96
N SER A 548 40.78 -8.59 -37.04
CA SER A 548 41.17 -8.84 -38.46
C SER A 548 40.30 -8.08 -39.48
N SER A 549 40.97 -7.36 -40.41
CA SER A 549 40.75 -7.30 -41.88
C SER A 549 39.34 -7.51 -42.51
N SER A 550 38.86 -6.77 -43.53
CA SER A 550 39.32 -5.58 -44.28
C SER A 550 38.22 -5.08 -45.25
N GLY A 551 38.04 -3.75 -45.42
CA GLY A 551 37.22 -3.13 -46.50
C GLY A 551 35.69 -3.23 -46.34
N SER A 552 34.86 -2.40 -46.99
CA SER A 552 35.10 -1.22 -47.84
C SER A 552 33.84 -0.31 -47.96
N THR A 553 34.01 1.02 -47.89
CA THR A 553 32.99 2.06 -48.24
C THR A 553 32.59 2.01 -49.72
N PRO A 554 31.38 2.46 -50.14
CA PRO A 554 30.91 3.88 -50.08
C PRO A 554 29.40 4.09 -49.69
N ILE A 555 28.98 5.11 -48.93
CA ILE A 555 28.79 6.58 -49.16
C ILE A 555 27.36 6.98 -49.61
N GLY A 556 26.87 8.14 -49.12
CA GLY A 556 25.53 8.72 -49.38
C GLY A 556 24.72 8.96 -48.09
N SER A 557 24.80 10.15 -47.46
CA SER A 557 23.96 11.35 -47.72
C SER A 557 22.48 11.10 -47.36
N MET A 558 21.94 11.68 -46.27
CA MET A 558 21.33 13.03 -46.23
C MET A 558 20.35 13.24 -47.41
N ASP A 559 19.06 13.50 -47.19
CA ASP A 559 18.56 14.59 -46.33
C ASP A 559 17.12 14.43 -45.73
N SER A 560 16.89 15.20 -44.67
CA SER A 560 15.68 15.94 -44.27
C SER A 560 14.26 15.51 -44.75
N LEU A 561 13.34 15.31 -43.79
CA LEU A 561 11.87 15.34 -44.01
C LEU A 561 11.23 16.56 -43.34
N SER A 562 10.43 17.33 -44.08
CA SER A 562 9.67 18.47 -43.58
C SER A 562 8.21 18.46 -44.05
N SER A 563 7.31 18.17 -43.11
CA SER A 563 6.01 18.85 -42.88
C SER A 563 4.90 18.89 -43.95
N HIS A 564 3.66 18.90 -43.43
CA HIS A 564 2.38 19.28 -44.05
C HIS A 564 1.77 18.28 -45.06
N SER A 565 0.57 17.70 -44.87
CA SER A 565 -0.76 18.17 -44.42
C SER A 565 -1.68 18.58 -45.60
N SER A 566 -2.90 18.04 -45.61
CA SER A 566 -4.18 18.60 -46.14
C SER A 566 -5.06 17.56 -46.87
N GLU A 567 -6.27 17.41 -46.33
CA GLU A 567 -7.60 17.10 -46.89
C GLU A 567 -7.80 17.25 -48.44
N GLN A 568 -8.80 16.66 -49.12
CA GLN A 568 -10.26 16.67 -48.86
C GLN A 568 -11.07 15.61 -49.66
N ASN A 569 -12.32 15.35 -49.22
CA ASN A 569 -13.58 15.07 -49.99
C ASN A 569 -13.54 14.15 -51.25
N SER A 570 -14.47 13.18 -51.44
CA SER A 570 -15.92 13.45 -51.60
C SER A 570 -16.79 12.17 -51.53
N SER A 571 -18.11 12.33 -51.40
CA SER A 571 -19.12 11.26 -51.23
C SER A 571 -19.77 10.71 -52.53
N SER A 572 -20.25 9.45 -52.56
CA SER A 572 -21.71 9.11 -52.67
C SER A 572 -22.08 7.63 -53.00
N LYS A 573 -23.17 7.13 -52.36
CA LYS A 573 -24.33 6.28 -52.83
C LYS A 573 -24.22 5.40 -54.12
N THR A 574 -24.83 4.21 -54.30
CA THR A 574 -25.78 3.34 -53.52
C THR A 574 -26.02 1.94 -54.17
N CYS A 575 -26.44 0.94 -53.36
CA CYS A 575 -27.31 -0.23 -53.65
C CYS A 575 -27.01 -1.27 -54.78
N SER A 576 -27.00 -2.58 -54.43
CA SER A 576 -27.97 -3.64 -54.89
C SER A 576 -27.46 -5.09 -54.72
N SER A 577 -28.36 -6.07 -54.52
CA SER A 577 -28.09 -7.54 -54.49
C SER A 577 -29.10 -8.30 -55.38
N PRO A 578 -28.81 -9.55 -55.85
CA PRO A 578 -29.43 -10.75 -55.21
C PRO A 578 -28.60 -12.07 -55.28
N ASN A 579 -29.20 -13.20 -54.84
CA ASN A 579 -28.66 -14.59 -54.69
C ASN A 579 -29.55 -15.59 -55.54
N PRO A 580 -29.64 -16.96 -55.42
CA PRO A 580 -29.10 -17.99 -54.47
C PRO A 580 -28.64 -19.37 -55.06
N LYS A 581 -28.47 -20.41 -54.20
CA LYS A 581 -28.43 -21.91 -54.43
C LYS A 581 -27.05 -22.59 -54.67
N ASP A 582 -26.78 -23.86 -54.33
CA ASP A 582 -27.66 -25.07 -54.09
C ASP A 582 -27.34 -25.93 -52.81
N LYS A 583 -27.80 -27.20 -52.72
CA LYS A 583 -27.93 -28.09 -51.50
C LYS A 583 -27.88 -29.62 -51.85
N PRO A 584 -28.00 -30.62 -50.91
CA PRO A 584 -28.01 -30.63 -49.44
C PRO A 584 -26.80 -31.42 -48.84
N PRO A 585 -26.79 -32.60 -48.14
CA PRO A 585 -27.80 -33.58 -47.66
C PRO A 585 -28.01 -33.59 -46.09
N PHE A 586 -28.01 -34.77 -45.42
CA PHE A 586 -28.47 -35.05 -44.04
C PHE A 586 -27.88 -36.38 -43.46
N PRO A 587 -28.12 -36.81 -42.18
CA PRO A 587 -29.00 -36.29 -41.10
C PRO A 587 -28.27 -35.96 -39.76
N GLY A 588 -28.91 -35.48 -38.67
CA GLY A 588 -30.26 -34.90 -38.51
C GLY A 588 -31.21 -35.59 -37.50
N LEU A 589 -31.37 -35.06 -36.27
CA LEU A 589 -32.46 -35.44 -35.33
C LEU A 589 -32.95 -34.23 -34.47
N ARG A 590 -34.27 -34.13 -34.22
CA ARG A 590 -34.94 -33.06 -33.44
C ARG A 590 -36.38 -33.47 -33.05
N ARG A 591 -36.93 -32.99 -31.93
CA ARG A 591 -38.39 -32.92 -31.66
C ARG A 591 -38.76 -31.65 -30.87
N THR A 592 -40.06 -31.32 -30.86
CA THR A 592 -40.66 -30.06 -30.37
C THR A 592 -42.00 -30.34 -29.65
N PRO A 593 -42.51 -29.41 -28.82
CA PRO A 593 -43.72 -29.62 -28.00
C PRO A 593 -45.04 -29.27 -28.73
N SER A 594 -46.17 -29.58 -28.08
CA SER A 594 -47.54 -29.17 -28.47
C SER A 594 -48.47 -29.04 -27.24
N SER A 595 -49.59 -28.32 -27.39
CA SER A 595 -50.47 -27.81 -26.33
C SER A 595 -51.90 -28.39 -26.36
N LEU A 596 -52.66 -28.26 -25.27
CA LEU A 596 -54.14 -28.35 -25.23
C LEU A 596 -54.75 -27.65 -23.98
N SER A 597 -56.07 -27.47 -23.94
CA SER A 597 -56.85 -26.65 -22.97
C SER A 597 -58.10 -27.41 -22.45
N SER A 598 -59.00 -26.94 -21.58
CA SER A 598 -59.31 -25.58 -21.04
C SER A 598 -59.73 -25.68 -19.53
N SER A 599 -60.60 -24.90 -18.84
CA SER A 599 -61.75 -24.04 -19.17
C SER A 599 -62.01 -22.93 -18.10
N GLU A 600 -63.14 -22.21 -18.22
CA GLU A 600 -63.67 -21.13 -17.35
C GLU A 600 -65.23 -21.29 -17.25
N PRO A 601 -66.08 -20.51 -16.51
CA PRO A 601 -66.32 -19.07 -16.83
C PRO A 601 -66.86 -18.09 -15.73
N GLN A 602 -66.90 -16.79 -16.08
CA GLN A 602 -67.90 -15.72 -15.77
C GLN A 602 -67.46 -14.44 -15.01
N GLY A 603 -67.60 -13.28 -15.69
CA GLY A 603 -67.60 -11.89 -15.16
C GLY A 603 -69.02 -11.34 -14.92
N PRO A 604 -69.37 -10.04 -15.17
CA PRO A 604 -68.68 -8.94 -15.88
C PRO A 604 -68.26 -7.75 -14.97
N THR A 605 -67.26 -6.88 -15.25
CA THR A 605 -66.97 -5.94 -16.37
C THR A 605 -67.77 -4.63 -16.34
N TYR A 606 -67.12 -3.44 -16.39
CA TYR A 606 -67.33 -2.31 -17.34
C TYR A 606 -66.58 -0.99 -16.99
N THR A 607 -65.71 -0.52 -17.91
CA THR A 607 -65.47 0.87 -18.43
C THR A 607 -65.56 2.13 -17.53
N SER A 608 -64.81 3.24 -17.74
CA SER A 608 -63.87 3.69 -18.81
C SER A 608 -63.06 4.93 -18.38
N SER A 609 -61.92 5.22 -19.03
CA SER A 609 -61.21 6.53 -18.97
C SER A 609 -61.83 7.57 -19.93
N PRO A 610 -61.60 8.89 -19.75
CA PRO A 610 -60.53 9.55 -20.52
C PRO A 610 -59.80 10.76 -19.86
N ASP A 611 -58.62 11.06 -20.43
CA ASP A 611 -57.91 12.35 -20.60
C ASP A 611 -57.87 13.52 -19.56
N SER A 612 -56.62 13.80 -19.14
CA SER A 612 -55.92 15.10 -19.22
C SER A 612 -56.17 16.28 -18.25
N SER A 613 -55.04 16.78 -17.71
CA SER A 613 -54.68 18.21 -17.48
C SER A 613 -54.61 18.78 -16.03
N SER A 614 -53.36 19.08 -15.64
CA SER A 614 -52.87 20.26 -14.89
C SER A 614 -52.70 20.28 -13.35
N ARG A 615 -51.45 20.63 -12.99
CA ARG A 615 -50.93 21.41 -11.83
C ARG A 615 -50.88 20.87 -10.38
N GLU A 616 -49.62 20.82 -9.91
CA GLU A 616 -49.07 21.49 -8.70
C GLU A 616 -49.79 21.32 -7.35
N ASP A 617 -49.21 20.52 -6.44
CA ASP A 617 -48.76 20.98 -5.11
C ASP A 617 -47.60 20.09 -4.60
N MET A 618 -46.80 20.56 -3.62
CA MET A 618 -45.61 19.89 -3.11
C MET A 618 -45.51 19.94 -1.56
N GLY A 619 -46.26 19.06 -0.89
CA GLY A 619 -46.30 18.97 0.57
C GLY A 619 -45.18 18.13 1.20
N ARG A 620 -44.08 18.77 1.62
CA ARG A 620 -43.08 18.19 2.55
C ARG A 620 -43.34 18.69 3.96
N VAL A 621 -43.29 17.79 4.95
CA VAL A 621 -43.31 18.14 6.39
C VAL A 621 -42.05 17.63 7.07
N ASP A 622 -41.29 18.54 7.68
CA ASP A 622 -40.21 18.24 8.62
C ASP A 622 -40.75 18.22 10.07
N TRP A 623 -39.91 17.85 11.05
CA TRP A 623 -39.86 18.25 12.48
C TRP A 623 -39.07 17.17 13.27
N ASP A 624 -38.16 17.47 14.21
CA ASP A 624 -37.44 18.72 14.51
C ASP A 624 -36.12 18.42 15.27
N GLU A 625 -35.28 19.44 15.49
CA GLU A 625 -33.91 19.35 16.04
C GLU A 625 -33.81 19.60 17.57
N SER A 626 -32.83 18.95 18.23
CA SER A 626 -32.19 19.48 19.46
C SER A 626 -30.85 18.78 19.75
N CYS A 627 -29.79 19.44 20.24
CA CYS A 627 -29.59 20.88 20.44
C CYS A 627 -28.08 21.23 20.51
N ARG A 628 -27.64 22.37 19.96
CA ARG A 628 -26.28 22.94 20.14
C ARG A 628 -26.30 24.41 20.58
N LYS A 629 -25.43 24.77 21.53
CA LYS A 629 -25.05 26.14 21.98
C LYS A 629 -23.64 26.04 22.58
N ASN A 630 -22.70 26.99 22.52
CA ASN A 630 -22.47 28.25 21.77
C ASN A 630 -20.94 28.29 21.50
N SER A 631 -20.32 28.80 20.43
CA SER A 631 -20.53 29.98 19.54
C SER A 631 -19.85 31.29 20.03
N GLY A 632 -19.11 31.93 19.10
CA GLY A 632 -18.37 33.20 19.29
C GLY A 632 -16.85 33.03 19.57
N SER A 633 -15.94 33.82 19.01
CA SER A 633 -16.04 34.77 17.88
C SER A 633 -14.64 35.00 17.26
N ALA A 634 -14.57 35.57 16.05
CA ALA A 634 -13.31 35.77 15.31
C ALA A 634 -12.73 37.19 15.45
N ALA A 635 -11.39 37.28 15.51
CA ALA A 635 -10.62 38.51 15.27
C ALA A 635 -9.20 38.14 14.80
N ALA A 636 -8.60 38.93 13.91
CA ALA A 636 -7.28 38.65 13.33
C ALA A 636 -6.23 39.70 13.73
N ARG A 637 -5.01 39.27 14.11
CA ARG A 637 -3.75 40.00 13.88
C ARG A 637 -2.48 39.23 14.28
N SER A 638 -1.45 39.40 13.45
CA SER A 638 0.01 39.39 13.73
C SER A 638 0.62 38.41 14.76
N SER A 639 1.53 37.57 14.27
CA SER A 639 2.56 36.87 15.06
C SER A 639 3.48 37.84 15.83
N PRO A 640 4.05 37.38 16.95
CA PRO A 640 5.52 37.35 17.07
C PRO A 640 6.06 35.97 17.49
N ALA A 641 7.38 35.81 17.43
CA ALA A 641 8.08 34.53 17.63
C ALA A 641 8.38 34.20 19.12
N PRO A 642 8.56 32.92 19.48
CA PRO A 642 9.08 32.51 20.78
C PRO A 642 10.62 32.56 20.85
N THR A 643 11.16 32.93 22.01
CA THR A 643 12.60 33.01 22.33
C THR A 643 13.22 31.68 22.79
N LYS A 644 14.56 31.63 22.87
CA LYS A 644 15.33 30.43 23.27
C LYS A 644 15.14 30.02 24.75
N ALA A 645 15.14 28.70 24.96
CA ALA A 645 15.65 27.85 26.07
C ALA A 645 15.97 28.45 27.47
N PRO A 646 15.82 27.63 28.52
CA PRO A 646 17.02 26.98 29.08
C PRO A 646 16.88 25.47 29.40
N HIS A 647 17.97 24.85 29.87
CA HIS A 647 18.08 23.44 30.30
C HIS A 647 17.93 23.27 31.82
N SER A 648 17.49 22.10 32.29
CA SER A 648 18.01 21.45 33.52
C SER A 648 17.52 19.99 33.69
N GLU A 649 18.46 19.08 33.94
CA GLU A 649 18.45 17.90 34.85
C GLU A 649 17.17 17.02 34.97
N VAL A 650 17.21 15.72 34.61
CA VAL A 650 17.87 14.58 35.31
C VAL A 650 17.16 14.17 36.61
N GLY A 651 16.54 12.98 36.59
CA GLY A 651 15.95 12.32 37.75
C GLY A 651 15.99 10.81 37.59
N ILE A 652 16.89 10.13 38.31
CA ILE A 652 17.07 8.67 38.27
C ILE A 652 16.15 8.02 39.30
N ASN A 653 15.56 6.87 38.97
CA ASN A 653 15.22 5.87 39.98
C ASN A 653 15.26 4.45 39.39
N SER A 654 16.18 3.64 39.90
CA SER A 654 16.37 2.24 39.56
C SER A 654 15.93 1.34 40.71
N VAL A 655 15.18 0.28 40.43
CA VAL A 655 14.94 -0.81 41.40
C VAL A 655 15.32 -2.13 40.75
N GLN A 656 16.19 -2.88 41.44
CA GLN A 656 16.61 -4.24 41.07
C GLN A 656 15.74 -5.26 41.83
N LEU A 657 15.60 -6.50 41.31
CA LEU A 657 16.23 -7.71 41.91
C LEU A 657 15.68 -9.04 41.34
N ASN A 658 16.63 -9.93 41.06
CA ASN A 658 16.60 -11.40 41.17
C ASN A 658 15.64 -12.29 40.37
N ARG A 659 16.27 -13.16 39.57
CA ARG A 659 15.86 -14.54 39.30
C ARG A 659 15.82 -15.35 40.59
N LEU A 660 15.06 -16.47 40.62
CA LEU A 660 15.54 -17.74 41.19
C LEU A 660 14.71 -18.96 40.70
N SER A 661 15.33 -20.13 40.81
CA SER A 661 15.03 -21.44 40.22
C SER A 661 13.62 -22.02 40.42
N ALA A 662 13.21 -22.87 39.47
CA ALA A 662 12.18 -23.90 39.68
C ALA A 662 12.81 -25.27 40.03
N PRO A 663 12.14 -26.15 40.82
CA PRO A 663 12.60 -27.51 41.08
C PRO A 663 11.86 -28.56 40.22
N SER A 664 12.59 -29.59 39.76
CA SER A 664 12.00 -30.84 39.27
C SER A 664 11.71 -31.80 40.43
N LEU A 665 10.74 -32.71 40.28
CA LEU A 665 10.63 -33.92 41.09
C LEU A 665 10.01 -35.06 40.28
N HIS A 666 10.51 -36.29 40.47
CA HIS A 666 10.24 -37.45 39.63
C HIS A 666 10.21 -38.71 40.53
N ILE A 667 9.03 -39.30 40.75
CA ILE A 667 8.78 -40.48 41.62
C ILE A 667 7.66 -41.28 40.92
N THR A 668 7.94 -42.31 40.11
CA THR A 668 8.21 -43.73 40.45
C THR A 668 7.05 -44.46 41.14
N GLU A 669 6.61 -45.57 40.54
CA GLU A 669 5.52 -46.44 41.03
C GLU A 669 5.89 -47.23 42.30
N GLY A 670 4.88 -47.62 43.09
CA GLY A 670 5.01 -48.57 44.19
C GLY A 670 3.65 -49.19 44.57
N ARG A 671 3.60 -50.52 44.69
CA ARG A 671 2.39 -51.27 45.13
C ARG A 671 2.35 -51.38 46.66
N GLY A 672 1.15 -51.44 47.26
CA GLY A 672 1.01 -52.03 48.60
C GLY A 672 -0.33 -51.81 49.31
N GLN A 673 -1.21 -52.81 49.20
CA GLN A 673 -2.47 -53.03 49.96
C GLN A 673 -3.62 -52.05 49.67
#